data_AF-A0A1S3KG07-F1
#
_entry.id   AF-A0A1S3KG07-F1
#
_cell.length_a   1.000
_cell.length_b   1.000
_cell.length_c   1.000
_cell.angle_alpha   90.00
_cell.angle_beta   90.00
_cell.angle_gamma   90.00
#
_symmetry.space_group_name_H-M   'P 1'
#
loop_
_entity.id
_entity.type
_entity.pdbx_description
1 polymer ?
#
loop_
_entity_poly.entity_id
_entity_poly.type
_entity_poly.pdbx_seq_one_letter_code
_entity_poly.pdbx_strand_id
1 'polypeptide(L)'
;MLGGVYVLVSVFKNQKGGTVNNMETRAKLCLGTLPVLLALILGYFRPDLTHVLPGIHSIWSDVTHAPPDAGDVSQAPPKGHMQKFGLHVDKEKELIVMDHFPSPEDFYRDHMRQSVPLVVRGSLKHWPAVEKWNNEDYLREKFGNREFTVMFKKSNDHSHKSHMTMSMTDFLDRYRDEHIYMDATLSPEMTEDLTIPRFLGCDAIMKMMKQFAVFFNAGWSSTYIHVDATETLFAQITGQRQWILIPPAHGKYLYVDDFNYHRGISPVEPEAVDLIKFPNISKVDIYNITLYEGDIIYVPEGWYHQVRTMGGPPNMAMAIFINYLLCSEGGHPPNRTDEMVMERCIARREATPKEINCKERMEDMPMHEFIAQYSYINPEAIDVALEFESPMAQLRSHISTLSSGFDMPGLGFGVSGQPTEKAKISTAHALRLRYSLFDTDPDDESEEILGTILASTPDVKREDVFIVVKVHPRNLGREKTIASVQRSLARLKTDYIDLVLIKAPSCNGMKFKCEADDNRGTWKESWEALEELIEGGKIRSLGVSNFKMSQLRKLIDFAKFPLSVVQSNFNLYNRKTKLRQFCKDNGIAFMAHGLMGVLETENGTRESPLLSHPKVDLAAKKYRTTPGTILIRWALEQDVIVAPPSTNVDHIAFNRHAFMLDIADSPWAIDMLTEYFPHVD
;
A
#
# COMPACT_ATOMS: atom_id res chain seq x y z
N MET A 1 17.63 -19.97 3.76
CA MET A 1 17.54 -21.03 4.79
C MET A 1 16.46 -22.10 4.49
N LEU A 2 16.15 -22.44 3.23
CA LEU A 2 15.17 -23.49 2.90
C LEU A 2 15.71 -24.63 2.02
N GLY A 3 16.97 -24.55 1.57
CA GLY A 3 17.61 -25.63 0.79
C GLY A 3 18.15 -26.80 1.63
N GLY A 4 18.47 -26.57 2.92
CA GLY A 4 19.08 -27.59 3.78
C GLY A 4 18.10 -28.59 4.42
N VAL A 5 16.81 -28.24 4.49
CA VAL A 5 15.79 -29.07 5.17
C VAL A 5 15.32 -30.23 4.26
N TYR A 6 15.41 -30.09 2.95
CA TYR A 6 14.96 -31.12 1.99
C TYR A 6 15.87 -32.36 1.94
N VAL A 7 17.15 -32.21 2.29
CA VAL A 7 18.12 -33.32 2.29
C VAL A 7 17.96 -34.21 3.53
N LEU A 8 17.50 -33.67 4.66
CA LEU A 8 17.29 -34.46 5.87
C LEU A 8 16.04 -35.35 5.82
N VAL A 9 14.97 -34.90 5.16
CA VAL A 9 13.72 -35.68 5.08
C VAL A 9 13.83 -36.85 4.10
N SER A 10 14.70 -36.79 3.09
CA SER A 10 14.90 -37.92 2.16
C SER A 10 15.68 -39.09 2.78
N VAL A 11 16.57 -38.82 3.74
CA VAL A 11 17.36 -39.85 4.44
C VAL A 11 16.48 -40.66 5.41
N PHE A 12 15.43 -40.05 5.99
CA PHE A 12 14.58 -40.73 6.98
C PHE A 12 13.46 -41.62 6.39
N LYS A 13 13.19 -41.58 5.07
CA LYS A 13 12.08 -42.35 4.47
C LYS A 13 12.48 -43.73 3.94
N ASN A 14 13.77 -44.08 3.91
CA ASN A 14 14.25 -45.27 3.19
C ASN A 14 14.93 -46.37 4.02
N GLN A 15 14.73 -46.41 5.35
CA GLN A 15 15.15 -47.57 6.15
C GLN A 15 14.02 -48.09 7.05
N LYS A 16 13.14 -48.89 6.44
CA LYS A 16 12.34 -49.89 7.18
C LYS A 16 13.14 -51.20 7.22
N GLY A 17 13.44 -51.67 8.43
CA GLY A 17 13.88 -53.05 8.69
C GLY A 17 15.38 -53.18 8.99
N GLY A 18 15.71 -53.46 10.26
CA GLY A 18 17.05 -53.88 10.68
C GLY A 18 17.44 -53.34 12.05
N THR A 19 17.32 -54.17 13.08
CA THR A 19 17.95 -53.98 14.39
C THR A 19 19.47 -53.87 14.22
N VAL A 20 20.06 -52.74 14.60
CA VAL A 20 21.52 -52.60 14.76
C VAL A 20 21.81 -51.98 16.12
N ASN A 21 22.19 -52.85 17.06
CA ASN A 21 22.93 -52.50 18.27
C ASN A 21 24.32 -52.04 17.83
N ASN A 22 24.60 -50.74 17.84
CA ASN A 22 25.99 -50.28 17.86
C ASN A 22 26.13 -48.93 18.58
N MET A 23 27.02 -48.90 19.57
CA MET A 23 27.24 -47.74 20.46
C MET A 23 27.82 -46.53 19.71
N GLU A 24 28.37 -46.73 18.51
CA GLU A 24 28.88 -45.69 17.61
C GLU A 24 27.79 -44.83 16.96
N THR A 25 26.60 -45.37 16.71
CA THR A 25 25.52 -44.63 16.01
C THR A 25 24.84 -43.60 16.94
N ARG A 26 24.82 -43.87 18.26
CA ARG A 26 24.33 -42.91 19.26
C ARG A 26 25.27 -41.73 19.49
N ALA A 27 26.58 -41.95 19.40
CA ALA A 27 27.58 -40.88 19.54
C ALA A 27 27.50 -39.85 18.39
N LYS A 28 27.27 -40.32 17.16
CA LYS A 28 27.14 -39.44 15.98
C LYS A 28 25.82 -38.66 15.94
N LEU A 29 24.75 -39.18 16.54
CA LEU A 29 23.46 -38.47 16.64
C LEU A 29 23.51 -37.32 17.68
N CYS A 30 24.25 -37.49 18.78
CA CYS A 30 24.41 -36.45 19.80
C CYS A 30 25.36 -35.31 19.35
N LEU A 31 26.36 -35.59 18.51
CA LEU A 31 27.32 -34.59 18.03
C LEU A 31 26.74 -33.60 16.99
N GLY A 32 25.72 -34.00 16.22
CA GLY A 32 25.10 -33.12 15.21
C GLY A 32 23.89 -32.33 15.71
N THR A 33 23.21 -32.81 16.76
CA THR A 33 21.97 -32.20 17.27
C THR A 33 22.22 -31.19 18.39
N LEU A 34 23.28 -31.38 19.20
CA LEU A 34 23.65 -30.45 20.27
C LEU A 34 23.94 -29.01 19.80
N PRO A 35 24.70 -28.78 18.70
CA PRO A 35 25.02 -27.42 18.27
C PRO A 35 23.79 -26.64 17.79
N VAL A 36 22.84 -27.33 17.17
CA VAL A 36 21.60 -26.73 16.66
C VAL A 36 20.64 -26.40 17.81
N LEU A 37 20.52 -27.29 18.79
CA LEU A 37 19.76 -27.03 20.02
C LEU A 37 20.41 -25.92 20.86
N LEU A 38 21.74 -25.87 20.97
CA LEU A 38 22.44 -24.77 21.64
C LEU A 38 22.22 -23.43 20.91
N ALA A 39 22.29 -23.41 19.58
CA ALA A 39 22.06 -22.20 18.79
C ALA A 39 20.61 -21.69 18.92
N LEU A 40 19.64 -22.60 18.99
CA LEU A 40 18.24 -22.25 19.22
C LEU A 40 18.00 -21.72 20.65
N ILE A 41 18.63 -22.32 21.66
CA ILE A 41 18.53 -21.88 23.06
C ILE A 41 19.23 -20.52 23.26
N LEU A 42 20.42 -20.32 22.68
CA LEU A 42 21.17 -19.06 22.77
C LEU A 42 20.51 -17.93 21.97
N GLY A 43 19.92 -18.25 20.81
CA GLY A 43 19.17 -17.29 20.00
C GLY A 43 17.84 -16.86 20.63
N TYR A 44 17.15 -17.78 21.31
CA TYR A 44 15.83 -17.52 21.91
C TYR A 44 15.90 -16.93 23.32
N PHE A 45 16.86 -17.36 24.17
CA PHE A 45 16.92 -16.93 25.58
C PHE A 45 17.99 -15.86 25.88
N ARG A 46 18.96 -15.62 24.97
CA ARG A 46 20.09 -14.67 25.14
C ARG A 46 20.63 -14.56 26.59
N PRO A 47 21.06 -15.66 27.23
CA PRO A 47 21.66 -15.56 28.56
C PRO A 47 23.04 -14.87 28.48
N ASP A 48 23.37 -14.06 29.48
CA ASP A 48 24.69 -13.46 29.65
C ASP A 48 25.72 -14.57 30.02
N LEU A 49 26.68 -14.79 29.12
CA LEU A 49 27.70 -15.84 29.21
C LEU A 49 29.11 -15.29 29.50
N THR A 50 29.21 -14.03 29.92
CA THR A 50 30.49 -13.38 30.27
C THR A 50 31.31 -14.12 31.35
N HIS A 51 30.70 -15.05 32.08
CA HIS A 51 31.36 -15.81 33.15
C HIS A 51 31.83 -17.23 32.78
N VAL A 52 31.62 -17.75 31.56
CA VAL A 52 31.80 -19.20 31.29
C VAL A 52 32.98 -19.59 30.36
N LEU A 53 33.66 -18.69 29.63
CA LEU A 53 34.72 -19.13 28.70
C LEU A 53 35.96 -18.20 28.61
N PRO A 54 37.04 -18.45 29.38
CA PRO A 54 38.32 -17.72 29.24
C PRO A 54 39.34 -18.35 28.25
N GLY A 55 38.98 -19.28 27.36
CA GLY A 55 40.00 -20.19 26.79
C GLY A 55 39.85 -20.72 25.35
N ILE A 56 39.16 -20.03 24.42
CA ILE A 56 39.05 -20.50 23.02
C ILE A 56 39.58 -19.44 22.03
N HIS A 57 40.72 -18.83 22.34
CA HIS A 57 41.39 -17.90 21.42
C HIS A 57 42.53 -18.52 20.60
N SER A 58 42.77 -19.84 20.67
CA SER A 58 43.98 -20.47 20.10
C SER A 58 43.75 -21.61 19.09
N ILE A 59 42.56 -21.76 18.49
CA ILE A 59 42.28 -22.88 17.54
C ILE A 59 41.90 -22.39 16.13
N TRP A 60 41.89 -21.08 15.87
CA TRP A 60 41.52 -20.52 14.56
C TRP A 60 42.65 -19.75 13.87
N SER A 61 43.92 -20.10 14.11
CA SER A 61 45.07 -19.40 13.52
C SER A 61 45.72 -20.08 12.30
N ASP A 62 45.25 -21.23 11.81
CA ASP A 62 45.95 -21.94 10.73
C ASP A 62 45.03 -22.47 9.63
N VAL A 63 44.42 -21.60 8.82
CA VAL A 63 44.17 -21.85 7.38
C VAL A 63 43.98 -20.48 6.66
N THR A 64 45.06 -19.92 6.13
CA THR A 64 45.00 -18.82 5.14
C THR A 64 45.62 -19.30 3.83
N HIS A 65 44.83 -19.39 2.75
CA HIS A 65 45.31 -19.18 1.40
C HIS A 65 44.89 -17.78 0.99
N ALA A 66 45.85 -16.86 0.94
CA ALA A 66 45.65 -15.47 0.56
C ALA A 66 45.64 -15.32 -0.98
N PRO A 67 44.76 -14.47 -1.56
CA PRO A 67 45.04 -13.80 -2.83
C PRO A 67 46.02 -12.63 -2.60
N PRO A 68 46.86 -12.26 -3.58
CA PRO A 68 47.83 -11.19 -3.42
C PRO A 68 47.14 -9.81 -3.47
N ASP A 69 47.72 -8.87 -2.71
CA ASP A 69 47.31 -7.47 -2.52
C ASP A 69 46.14 -7.20 -1.57
N ALA A 70 46.34 -7.55 -0.30
CA ALA A 70 45.71 -6.83 0.81
C ALA A 70 46.80 -6.07 1.57
N GLY A 71 46.83 -4.74 1.39
CA GLY A 71 47.58 -3.86 2.25
C GLY A 71 47.19 -4.05 3.71
N ASP A 72 48.17 -3.87 4.58
CA ASP A 72 48.12 -3.84 6.05
C ASP A 72 46.74 -3.49 6.65
N VAL A 73 46.09 -4.44 7.35
CA VAL A 73 44.93 -4.16 8.21
C VAL A 73 45.06 -4.90 9.54
N SER A 74 45.66 -4.23 10.52
CA SER A 74 45.46 -4.51 11.95
C SER A 74 44.83 -3.32 12.68
N GLN A 75 44.04 -2.49 11.99
CA GLN A 75 43.31 -1.39 12.62
C GLN A 75 41.94 -1.88 13.12
N ALA A 76 41.66 -1.64 14.40
CA ALA A 76 40.33 -1.83 14.97
C ALA A 76 39.29 -1.06 14.14
N PRO A 77 38.07 -1.60 13.98
CA PRO A 77 37.04 -0.94 13.18
C PRO A 77 36.76 0.47 13.72
N PRO A 78 36.44 1.45 12.86
CA PRO A 78 36.13 2.81 13.28
C PRO A 78 35.02 2.82 14.34
N LYS A 79 35.08 3.77 15.28
CA LYS A 79 34.04 3.95 16.29
C LYS A 79 32.66 4.10 15.64
N GLY A 80 31.69 3.31 16.09
CA GLY A 80 30.34 3.32 15.55
C GLY A 80 30.14 2.51 14.26
N HIS A 81 31.16 1.78 13.78
CA HIS A 81 31.02 0.91 12.61
C HIS A 81 29.98 -0.19 12.86
N MET A 82 29.06 -0.36 11.91
CA MET A 82 27.89 -1.25 11.97
C MET A 82 26.97 -0.99 13.17
N GLN A 83 27.02 0.22 13.73
CA GLN A 83 26.10 0.69 14.77
C GLN A 83 25.13 1.73 14.20
N LYS A 84 24.12 2.09 15.00
CA LYS A 84 23.14 3.10 14.62
C LYS A 84 23.79 4.45 14.33
N PHE A 85 23.27 5.13 13.32
CA PHE A 85 23.62 6.51 13.02
C PHE A 85 23.43 7.39 14.27
N GLY A 86 24.41 8.24 14.53
CA GLY A 86 24.56 8.99 15.79
C GLY A 86 25.68 8.46 16.70
N LEU A 87 25.95 7.15 16.73
CA LEU A 87 26.95 6.57 17.63
C LEU A 87 28.40 6.66 17.13
N HIS A 88 28.59 7.13 15.90
CA HIS A 88 29.90 7.28 15.26
C HIS A 88 30.61 8.59 15.60
N VAL A 89 29.94 9.56 16.24
CA VAL A 89 30.57 10.83 16.64
C VAL A 89 31.10 10.76 18.08
N ASP A 90 32.09 11.59 18.38
CA ASP A 90 32.63 11.73 19.74
C ASP A 90 31.82 12.67 20.63
N LYS A 91 31.27 13.73 20.03
CA LYS A 91 30.50 14.73 20.75
C LYS A 91 29.39 15.28 19.87
N GLU A 92 28.17 15.28 20.40
CA GLU A 92 27.00 15.87 19.78
C GLU A 92 27.02 17.40 19.95
N LYS A 93 26.42 18.12 18.99
CA LYS A 93 26.17 19.56 19.10
C LYS A 93 24.82 19.80 19.78
N GLU A 94 24.69 20.98 20.40
CA GLU A 94 23.48 21.37 21.11
C GLU A 94 22.49 22.09 20.19
N LEU A 95 21.20 21.79 20.36
CA LEU A 95 20.10 22.49 19.71
C LEU A 95 19.56 23.61 20.60
N ILE A 96 18.93 24.61 19.98
CA ILE A 96 18.14 25.58 20.72
C ILE A 96 16.88 24.87 21.22
N VAL A 97 16.74 24.80 22.54
CA VAL A 97 15.59 24.23 23.23
C VAL A 97 14.94 25.30 24.08
N MET A 98 13.64 25.52 23.87
CA MET A 98 12.81 26.46 24.62
C MET A 98 11.70 25.72 25.35
N ASP A 99 11.16 26.30 26.42
CA ASP A 99 10.01 25.80 27.18
C ASP A 99 8.70 26.55 26.87
N HIS A 100 8.77 27.56 26.01
CA HIS A 100 7.64 28.33 25.53
C HIS A 100 7.84 28.75 24.07
N PHE A 101 6.74 29.04 23.38
CA PHE A 101 6.80 29.51 22.00
C PHE A 101 7.40 30.92 21.90
N PRO A 102 8.35 31.16 20.99
CA PRO A 102 8.70 32.52 20.59
C PRO A 102 7.49 33.21 19.93
N SER A 103 7.52 34.54 19.81
CA SER A 103 6.55 35.24 18.99
C SER A 103 6.69 34.81 17.52
N PRO A 104 5.63 34.90 16.67
CA PRO A 104 5.75 34.62 15.25
C PRO A 104 6.87 35.41 14.55
N GLU A 105 7.05 36.68 14.95
CA GLU A 105 8.08 37.56 14.43
C GLU A 105 9.50 37.10 14.84
N ASP A 106 9.69 36.71 16.10
CA ASP A 106 10.97 36.19 16.58
C ASP A 106 11.28 34.83 15.95
N PHE A 107 10.28 33.94 15.81
CA PHE A 107 10.42 32.68 15.10
C PHE A 107 10.88 32.89 13.65
N TYR A 108 10.22 33.80 12.94
CA TYR A 108 10.62 34.14 11.58
C TYR A 108 12.05 34.68 11.53
N ARG A 109 12.37 35.68 12.37
CA ARG A 109 13.66 36.39 12.35
C ARG A 109 14.83 35.49 12.73
N ASP A 110 14.68 34.73 13.82
CA ASP A 110 15.79 34.03 14.49
C ASP A 110 15.92 32.58 14.06
N HIS A 111 14.85 31.98 13.53
CA HIS A 111 14.85 30.57 13.12
C HIS A 111 14.63 30.41 11.61
N MET A 112 13.48 30.85 11.08
CA MET A 112 13.19 30.68 9.65
C MET A 112 14.17 31.44 8.76
N ARG A 113 14.54 32.68 9.10
CA ARG A 113 15.47 33.46 8.29
C ARG A 113 16.92 33.05 8.52
N GLN A 114 17.29 32.57 9.71
CA GLN A 114 18.68 32.16 9.99
C GLN A 114 18.98 30.69 9.67
N SER A 115 17.98 29.89 9.29
CA SER A 115 18.14 28.43 9.13
C SER A 115 18.64 27.75 10.41
N VAL A 116 17.99 28.08 11.53
CA VAL A 116 18.34 27.57 12.86
C VAL A 116 17.22 26.67 13.37
N PRO A 117 17.47 25.35 13.55
CA PRO A 117 16.49 24.44 14.13
C PRO A 117 16.10 24.86 15.55
N LEU A 118 14.86 24.56 15.92
CA LEU A 118 14.29 24.89 17.23
C LEU A 118 13.51 23.71 17.77
N VAL A 119 13.64 23.45 19.08
CA VAL A 119 12.75 22.55 19.82
C VAL A 119 12.02 23.34 20.89
N VAL A 120 10.70 23.20 20.95
CA VAL A 120 9.90 23.76 22.04
C VAL A 120 9.28 22.62 22.83
N ARG A 121 9.58 22.58 24.14
CA ARG A 121 9.22 21.48 25.03
C ARG A 121 7.86 21.68 25.68
N GLY A 122 7.01 20.67 25.61
CA GLY A 122 5.74 20.56 26.33
C GLY A 122 4.71 21.64 26.00
N SER A 123 4.95 22.48 24.99
CA SER A 123 4.11 23.63 24.65
C SER A 123 2.80 23.24 23.95
N LEU A 124 2.63 21.97 23.60
CA LEU A 124 1.42 21.42 22.99
C LEU A 124 0.65 20.49 23.94
N LYS A 125 1.03 20.40 25.22
CA LYS A 125 0.37 19.52 26.20
C LYS A 125 -1.11 19.85 26.42
N HIS A 126 -1.54 21.05 26.10
CA HIS A 126 -2.94 21.48 26.16
C HIS A 126 -3.80 20.95 25.02
N TRP A 127 -3.22 20.31 23.99
CA TRP A 127 -3.98 19.72 22.91
C TRP A 127 -4.79 18.53 23.39
N PRO A 128 -6.12 18.49 23.14
CA PRO A 128 -6.92 17.28 23.34
C PRO A 128 -6.33 16.06 22.64
N ALA A 129 -5.65 16.25 21.49
CA ALA A 129 -4.95 15.18 20.79
C ALA A 129 -3.86 14.51 21.65
N VAL A 130 -3.04 15.30 22.36
CA VAL A 130 -1.97 14.79 23.24
C VAL A 130 -2.56 14.00 24.41
N GLU A 131 -3.69 14.46 24.94
CA GLU A 131 -4.36 13.81 26.08
C GLU A 131 -5.12 12.53 25.70
N LYS A 132 -5.81 12.53 24.55
CA LYS A 132 -6.83 11.52 24.23
C LYS A 132 -6.39 10.50 23.18
N TRP A 133 -5.49 10.85 22.26
CA TRP A 133 -5.20 9.97 21.13
C TRP A 133 -4.35 8.75 21.53
N ASN A 134 -3.77 8.73 22.73
CA ASN A 134 -3.14 7.52 23.26
C ASN A 134 -4.14 6.38 23.52
N ASN A 135 -5.45 6.67 23.53
CA ASN A 135 -6.53 5.71 23.69
C ASN A 135 -7.11 5.30 22.32
N GLU A 136 -6.86 4.05 21.90
CA GLU A 136 -7.39 3.53 20.65
C GLU A 136 -8.92 3.42 20.63
N ASP A 137 -9.59 3.22 21.78
CA ASP A 137 -11.04 3.18 21.83
C ASP A 137 -11.64 4.55 21.49
N TYR A 138 -11.00 5.63 21.95
CA TYR A 138 -11.37 7.00 21.55
C TYR A 138 -11.18 7.21 20.04
N LEU A 139 -10.06 6.73 19.47
CA LEU A 139 -9.81 6.84 18.04
C LEU A 139 -10.86 6.07 17.21
N ARG A 140 -11.27 4.87 17.68
CA ARG A 140 -12.33 4.08 17.03
C ARG A 140 -13.68 4.77 17.13
N GLU A 141 -14.04 5.29 18.30
CA GLU A 141 -15.32 5.96 18.51
C GLU A 141 -15.41 7.26 17.70
N LYS A 142 -14.38 8.11 17.75
CA LYS A 142 -14.41 9.43 17.12
C LYS A 142 -14.07 9.40 15.62
N PHE A 143 -13.12 8.55 15.21
CA PHE A 143 -12.56 8.55 13.85
C PHE A 143 -12.73 7.22 13.10
N GLY A 144 -13.36 6.19 13.70
CA GLY A 144 -13.38 4.82 13.19
C GLY A 144 -13.79 4.64 11.74
N ASN A 145 -14.78 5.44 11.28
CA ASN A 145 -15.32 5.37 9.92
C ASN A 145 -14.55 6.24 8.90
N ARG A 146 -13.59 7.05 9.35
CA ARG A 146 -12.81 7.94 8.47
C ARG A 146 -11.78 7.11 7.72
N GLU A 147 -11.75 7.30 6.41
CA GLU A 147 -10.81 6.65 5.51
C GLU A 147 -9.53 7.50 5.40
N PHE A 148 -8.36 6.85 5.54
CA PHE A 148 -7.05 7.49 5.45
C PHE A 148 -6.18 6.75 4.44
N THR A 149 -5.34 7.50 3.74
CA THR A 149 -4.25 6.91 2.95
C THR A 149 -3.16 6.42 3.90
N VAL A 150 -2.82 5.15 3.79
CA VAL A 150 -1.76 4.50 4.55
C VAL A 150 -0.75 3.86 3.60
N MET A 151 0.48 3.74 4.07
CA MET A 151 1.56 3.06 3.40
C MET A 151 1.85 1.72 4.08
N PHE A 152 1.96 0.67 3.27
CA PHE A 152 2.48 -0.61 3.74
C PHE A 152 3.99 -0.66 3.51
N LYS A 153 4.73 -1.01 4.57
CA LYS A 153 6.15 -1.35 4.43
C LYS A 153 6.28 -2.87 4.37
N LYS A 154 6.29 -3.45 3.16
CA LYS A 154 6.67 -4.85 3.00
C LYS A 154 8.15 -4.98 3.36
N SER A 155 8.47 -5.74 4.40
CA SER A 155 9.83 -5.89 4.95
C SER A 155 10.90 -6.32 3.93
N ASN A 156 10.48 -6.85 2.77
CA ASN A 156 11.38 -7.38 1.74
C ASN A 156 11.35 -6.57 0.44
N ASP A 157 10.56 -5.50 0.36
CA ASP A 157 10.45 -4.68 -0.84
C ASP A 157 10.62 -3.20 -0.49
N HIS A 158 11.87 -2.82 -0.27
CA HIS A 158 12.27 -1.44 -0.02
C HIS A 158 12.00 -0.51 -1.20
N SER A 159 11.67 -1.05 -2.38
CA SER A 159 11.42 -0.30 -3.61
C SER A 159 9.95 0.02 -3.87
N HIS A 160 9.01 -0.70 -3.23
CA HIS A 160 7.57 -0.52 -3.44
C HIS A 160 6.85 -0.18 -2.14
N LYS A 161 6.81 1.11 -1.79
CA LYS A 161 5.86 1.63 -0.80
C LYS A 161 4.49 1.68 -1.43
N SER A 162 3.64 0.70 -1.14
CA SER A 162 2.28 0.66 -1.69
C SER A 162 1.34 1.48 -0.82
N HIS A 163 0.61 2.43 -1.42
CA HIS A 163 -0.38 3.27 -0.74
C HIS A 163 -1.77 2.64 -0.85
N MET A 164 -2.59 2.81 0.18
CA MET A 164 -3.94 2.26 0.23
C MET A 164 -4.82 3.09 1.13
N THR A 165 -6.11 3.13 0.81
CA THR A 165 -7.10 3.78 1.66
C THR A 165 -7.75 2.74 2.58
N MET A 166 -7.81 3.01 3.88
CA MET A 166 -8.50 2.16 4.85
C MET A 166 -9.15 3.01 5.95
N SER A 167 -10.17 2.46 6.60
CA SER A 167 -10.80 3.12 7.76
C SER A 167 -9.84 3.18 8.95
N MET A 168 -10.01 4.14 9.87
CA MET A 168 -9.25 4.17 11.13
C MET A 168 -9.42 2.86 11.92
N THR A 169 -10.63 2.29 11.94
CA THR A 169 -10.88 1.00 12.60
C THR A 169 -10.02 -0.11 12.00
N ASP A 170 -10.02 -0.23 10.66
CA ASP A 170 -9.21 -1.25 9.97
C ASP A 170 -7.72 -1.02 10.16
N PHE A 171 -7.29 0.25 10.21
CA PHE A 171 -5.89 0.60 10.49
C PHE A 171 -5.51 0.14 11.91
N LEU A 172 -6.30 0.50 12.92
CA LEU A 172 -6.03 0.15 14.32
C LEU A 172 -6.01 -1.36 14.55
N ASP A 173 -6.79 -2.14 13.79
CA ASP A 173 -6.79 -3.60 13.85
C ASP A 173 -5.50 -4.25 13.31
N ARG A 174 -4.74 -3.55 12.47
CA ARG A 174 -3.65 -4.16 11.66
C ARG A 174 -2.28 -3.54 11.88
N TYR A 175 -2.21 -2.25 12.23
CA TYR A 175 -0.96 -1.47 12.16
C TYR A 175 0.16 -1.98 13.08
N ARG A 176 -0.20 -2.66 14.16
CA ARG A 176 0.73 -3.27 15.12
C ARG A 176 1.47 -4.47 14.50
N ASP A 177 0.74 -5.32 13.79
CA ASP A 177 1.27 -6.61 13.29
C ASP A 177 1.79 -6.52 11.85
N GLU A 178 1.18 -5.65 11.04
CA GLU A 178 1.41 -5.62 9.59
C GLU A 178 2.40 -4.54 9.13
N HIS A 179 3.07 -3.84 10.07
CA HIS A 179 4.02 -2.77 9.75
C HIS A 179 3.44 -1.70 8.80
N ILE A 180 2.22 -1.27 9.12
CA ILE A 180 1.49 -0.23 8.39
C ILE A 180 1.83 1.13 9.00
N TYR A 181 2.01 2.11 8.14
CA TYR A 181 2.33 3.48 8.49
C TYR A 181 1.30 4.41 7.87
N MET A 182 0.58 5.18 8.68
CA MET A 182 -0.32 6.22 8.18
C MET A 182 0.50 7.49 7.87
N ASP A 183 0.29 8.02 6.67
CA ASP A 183 0.80 9.30 6.17
C ASP A 183 -0.36 9.94 5.42
N ALA A 184 -1.15 10.72 6.16
CA ALA A 184 -2.42 11.23 5.67
C ALA A 184 -2.62 12.69 6.07
N THR A 185 -3.38 13.42 5.26
CA THR A 185 -3.94 14.70 5.65
C THR A 185 -4.90 14.51 6.84
N LEU A 186 -5.02 15.55 7.68
CA LEU A 186 -6.00 15.55 8.77
C LEU A 186 -7.43 15.44 8.21
N SER A 187 -8.33 14.78 8.94
CA SER A 187 -9.77 14.90 8.70
C SER A 187 -10.34 16.09 9.47
N PRO A 188 -11.49 16.66 9.06
CA PRO A 188 -12.11 17.78 9.77
C PRO A 188 -12.32 17.51 11.27
N GLU A 189 -12.74 16.31 11.65
CA GLU A 189 -12.96 15.93 13.06
C GLU A 189 -11.67 15.87 13.87
N MET A 190 -10.56 15.48 13.23
CA MET A 190 -9.26 15.45 13.91
C MET A 190 -8.78 16.88 14.22
N THR A 191 -9.17 17.87 13.41
CA THR A 191 -8.82 19.27 13.65
C THR A 191 -9.55 19.91 14.84
N GLU A 192 -10.59 19.25 15.37
CA GLU A 192 -11.24 19.66 16.62
C GLU A 192 -10.33 19.46 17.84
N ASP A 193 -9.40 18.50 17.77
CA ASP A 193 -8.51 18.14 18.87
C ASP A 193 -7.16 18.90 18.81
N LEU A 194 -7.04 19.89 17.92
CA LEU A 194 -5.79 20.59 17.60
C LEU A 194 -5.99 22.12 17.58
N THR A 195 -4.93 22.85 17.92
CA THR A 195 -4.87 24.31 17.75
C THR A 195 -3.68 24.71 16.88
N ILE A 196 -3.70 25.90 16.29
CA ILE A 196 -2.53 26.44 15.58
C ILE A 196 -1.42 26.75 16.60
N PRO A 197 -0.20 26.17 16.47
CA PRO A 197 0.91 26.52 17.34
C PRO A 197 1.17 28.03 17.32
N ARG A 198 1.30 28.67 18.49
CA ARG A 198 1.32 30.15 18.61
C ARG A 198 2.27 30.84 17.65
N PHE A 199 3.50 30.34 17.52
CA PHE A 199 4.52 30.95 16.66
C PHE A 199 4.24 30.81 15.16
N LEU A 200 3.23 30.04 14.76
CA LEU A 200 2.69 29.97 13.40
C LEU A 200 1.45 30.87 13.21
N GLY A 201 0.86 31.38 14.30
CA GLY A 201 -0.41 32.12 14.33
C GLY A 201 -0.35 33.53 13.75
N CYS A 202 0.39 33.74 12.65
CA CYS A 202 0.57 35.00 11.94
C CYS A 202 0.17 34.84 10.47
N ASP A 203 -0.66 35.73 9.94
CA ASP A 203 -1.15 35.62 8.55
C ASP A 203 -0.03 35.55 7.51
N ALA A 204 1.10 36.23 7.75
CA ALA A 204 2.26 36.17 6.88
C ALA A 204 2.88 34.77 6.81
N ILE A 205 2.88 34.02 7.92
CA ILE A 205 3.35 32.62 7.97
C ILE A 205 2.28 31.70 7.40
N MET A 206 1.01 31.91 7.74
CA MET A 206 -0.10 31.06 7.28
C MET A 206 -0.24 31.04 5.76
N LYS A 207 0.06 32.15 5.07
CA LYS A 207 0.09 32.22 3.60
C LYS A 207 1.13 31.29 2.96
N MET A 208 2.18 30.94 3.68
CA MET A 208 3.25 30.06 3.21
C MET A 208 2.99 28.58 3.55
N MET A 209 1.94 28.28 4.30
CA MET A 209 1.62 26.90 4.67
C MET A 209 1.43 26.03 3.43
N LYS A 210 1.83 24.77 3.52
CA LYS A 210 1.63 23.79 2.44
C LYS A 210 0.59 22.75 2.82
N GLN A 211 0.77 22.09 3.95
CA GLN A 211 -0.12 21.02 4.38
C GLN A 211 0.09 20.69 5.86
N PHE A 212 -0.94 20.12 6.48
CA PHE A 212 -0.87 19.42 7.76
C PHE A 212 -1.03 17.93 7.51
N ALA A 213 -0.11 17.12 8.06
CA ALA A 213 -0.14 15.67 7.91
C ALA A 213 -0.06 14.96 9.26
N VAL A 214 -0.73 13.83 9.39
CA VAL A 214 -0.62 12.92 10.54
C VAL A 214 0.22 11.73 10.17
N PHE A 215 1.15 11.42 11.07
CA PHE A 215 2.03 10.27 10.99
C PHE A 215 1.75 9.33 12.15
N PHE A 216 1.21 8.13 11.85
CA PHE A 216 0.80 7.15 12.85
C PHE A 216 1.38 5.76 12.54
N ASN A 217 2.11 5.17 13.50
CA ASN A 217 2.58 3.79 13.44
C ASN A 217 2.70 3.15 14.83
N ALA A 218 3.19 1.91 14.88
CA ALA A 218 3.34 1.13 16.10
C ALA A 218 4.70 1.27 16.82
N GLY A 219 5.50 2.27 16.48
CA GLY A 219 6.78 2.58 17.13
C GLY A 219 8.03 1.97 16.47
N TRP A 220 7.92 1.30 15.32
CA TRP A 220 9.03 0.59 14.64
C TRP A 220 9.70 1.38 13.51
N SER A 221 9.17 2.54 13.13
CA SER A 221 9.64 3.29 11.96
C SER A 221 11.03 3.92 12.16
N SER A 222 11.85 3.87 11.11
CA SER A 222 13.11 4.59 11.01
C SER A 222 13.26 5.08 9.56
N THR A 223 13.60 6.35 9.41
CA THR A 223 13.83 6.97 8.10
C THR A 223 15.28 6.77 7.65
N TYR A 224 15.51 6.82 6.34
CA TYR A 224 16.86 7.09 5.83
C TYR A 224 17.32 8.49 6.24
N ILE A 225 18.62 8.76 6.06
CA ILE A 225 19.15 10.12 6.17
C ILE A 225 18.72 10.86 4.90
N HIS A 226 17.91 11.91 5.04
CA HIS A 226 17.35 12.65 3.92
C HIS A 226 17.15 14.12 4.26
N VAL A 227 16.82 14.91 3.25
CA VAL A 227 16.44 16.32 3.38
C VAL A 227 15.03 16.52 2.83
N ASP A 228 14.24 17.34 3.52
CA ASP A 228 12.92 17.75 3.04
C ASP A 228 13.03 18.94 2.10
N ALA A 229 12.09 19.02 1.13
CA ALA A 229 12.02 20.12 0.17
C ALA A 229 11.32 21.38 0.71
N THR A 230 10.87 21.35 1.98
CA THR A 230 10.13 22.42 2.63
C THR A 230 10.67 22.65 4.03
N GLU A 231 10.27 23.76 4.64
CA GLU A 231 10.38 23.93 6.09
C GLU A 231 9.45 22.93 6.78
N THR A 232 9.96 22.17 7.74
CA THR A 232 9.21 21.08 8.39
C THR A 232 9.09 21.34 9.88
N LEU A 233 7.87 21.30 10.41
CA LEU A 233 7.63 21.19 11.85
C LEU A 233 7.01 19.85 12.19
N PHE A 234 7.34 19.34 13.37
CA PHE A 234 6.87 18.04 13.82
C PHE A 234 6.48 18.08 15.29
N ALA A 235 5.17 18.01 15.53
CA ALA A 235 4.55 17.97 16.85
C ALA A 235 4.36 16.52 17.30
N GLN A 236 5.02 16.11 18.37
CA GLN A 236 4.89 14.76 18.92
C GLN A 236 3.62 14.67 19.77
N ILE A 237 2.66 13.82 19.34
CA ILE A 237 1.37 13.69 20.01
C ILE A 237 1.42 12.54 21.03
N THR A 238 1.78 11.33 20.59
CA THR A 238 1.86 10.15 21.46
C THR A 238 3.16 9.38 21.21
N GLY A 239 3.76 8.80 22.24
CA GLY A 239 5.04 8.10 22.11
C GLY A 239 6.22 9.07 21.92
N GLN A 240 7.33 8.58 21.36
CA GLN A 240 8.59 9.33 21.26
C GLN A 240 9.21 9.25 19.86
N ARG A 241 9.98 10.26 19.49
CA ARG A 241 10.81 10.28 18.27
C ARG A 241 12.17 10.88 18.52
N GLN A 242 13.21 10.13 18.19
CA GLN A 242 14.57 10.64 18.11
C GLN A 242 14.80 11.29 16.76
N TRP A 243 15.34 12.49 16.77
CA TRP A 243 15.78 13.27 15.62
C TRP A 243 17.28 13.46 15.69
N ILE A 244 17.97 13.11 14.60
CA ILE A 244 19.38 13.40 14.43
C ILE A 244 19.50 14.33 13.22
N LEU A 245 19.81 15.60 13.45
CA LEU A 245 19.95 16.62 12.42
C LEU A 245 21.42 16.80 12.04
N ILE A 246 21.66 17.11 10.78
CA ILE A 246 22.97 17.37 10.20
C ILE A 246 22.90 18.69 9.43
N PRO A 247 23.84 19.63 9.65
CA PRO A 247 23.87 20.89 8.95
C PRO A 247 23.93 20.72 7.43
N PRO A 248 23.30 21.62 6.65
CA PRO A 248 23.33 21.53 5.19
C PRO A 248 24.74 21.49 4.59
N ALA A 249 25.69 22.22 5.20
CA ALA A 249 27.09 22.26 4.77
C ALA A 249 27.82 20.89 4.82
N HIS A 250 27.26 19.91 5.52
CA HIS A 250 27.80 18.57 5.66
C HIS A 250 27.19 17.56 4.68
N GLY A 251 26.29 17.98 3.78
CA GLY A 251 25.68 17.12 2.75
C GLY A 251 26.70 16.34 1.91
N LYS A 252 27.84 16.97 1.59
CA LYS A 252 28.97 16.35 0.86
C LYS A 252 29.60 15.13 1.55
N TYR A 253 29.38 14.95 2.85
CA TYR A 253 29.85 13.80 3.61
C TYR A 253 28.81 12.67 3.70
N LEU A 254 27.58 12.93 3.25
CA LEU A 254 26.45 11.99 3.34
C LEU A 254 26.26 11.13 2.08
N TYR A 255 27.11 11.28 1.06
CA TYR A 255 27.05 10.49 -0.18
C TYR A 255 25.70 10.59 -0.92
N VAL A 256 24.97 11.69 -0.76
CA VAL A 256 23.61 11.89 -1.30
C VAL A 256 23.57 12.00 -2.83
N ASP A 257 24.68 12.41 -3.45
CA ASP A 257 24.83 12.46 -4.92
C ASP A 257 24.99 11.05 -5.54
N ASP A 258 25.32 10.03 -4.74
CA ASP A 258 25.60 8.66 -5.22
C ASP A 258 24.35 7.76 -5.25
N PHE A 259 23.17 8.26 -4.83
CA PHE A 259 21.95 7.49 -4.75
C PHE A 259 21.11 7.60 -6.04
N ASN A 260 21.16 6.55 -6.87
CA ASN A 260 20.59 6.53 -8.23
C ASN A 260 19.05 6.63 -8.33
N TYR A 261 18.31 6.47 -7.22
CA TYR A 261 16.84 6.37 -7.27
C TYR A 261 16.11 7.63 -6.76
N HIS A 262 16.69 8.36 -5.80
CA HIS A 262 16.14 9.59 -5.23
C HIS A 262 17.27 10.51 -4.74
N ARG A 263 17.53 11.63 -5.44
CA ARG A 263 18.53 12.63 -4.99
C ARG A 263 18.11 13.24 -3.64
N GLY A 264 19.08 13.54 -2.78
CA GLY A 264 18.84 14.05 -1.41
C GLY A 264 18.62 12.98 -0.33
N ILE A 265 18.66 11.68 -0.68
CA ILE A 265 18.66 10.57 0.28
C ILE A 265 20.05 9.94 0.29
N SER A 266 20.59 9.71 1.48
CA SER A 266 21.87 9.03 1.65
C SER A 266 21.74 7.53 1.37
N PRO A 267 22.70 6.90 0.65
CA PRO A 267 22.78 5.45 0.49
C PRO A 267 23.17 4.71 1.80
N VAL A 268 23.50 5.44 2.86
CA VAL A 268 23.95 4.88 4.15
C VAL A 268 22.76 4.28 4.89
N GLU A 269 22.91 3.02 5.34
CA GLU A 269 21.92 2.35 6.19
C GLU A 269 22.00 2.91 7.63
N PRO A 270 20.99 3.68 8.09
CA PRO A 270 21.06 4.38 9.37
C PRO A 270 21.00 3.44 10.58
N GLU A 271 20.47 2.23 10.45
CA GLU A 271 20.43 1.27 11.56
C GLU A 271 21.72 0.43 11.68
N ALA A 272 22.61 0.49 10.68
CA ALA A 272 23.91 -0.19 10.66
C ALA A 272 24.91 0.53 9.74
N VAL A 273 25.55 1.59 10.27
CA VAL A 273 26.43 2.47 9.48
C VAL A 273 27.76 1.80 9.14
N ASP A 274 27.93 1.46 7.86
CA ASP A 274 29.19 0.91 7.35
C ASP A 274 30.24 2.02 7.13
N LEU A 275 30.99 2.34 8.19
CA LEU A 275 32.08 3.33 8.15
C LEU A 275 33.31 2.90 7.33
N ILE A 276 33.40 1.65 6.89
CA ILE A 276 34.48 1.21 5.98
C ILE A 276 34.10 1.60 4.56
N LYS A 277 32.83 1.36 4.18
CA LYS A 277 32.28 1.76 2.89
C LYS A 277 32.03 3.28 2.79
N PHE A 278 31.60 3.91 3.87
CA PHE A 278 31.23 5.33 3.92
C PHE A 278 32.03 6.12 4.97
N PRO A 279 33.37 6.18 4.84
CA PRO A 279 34.24 6.74 5.89
C PRO A 279 33.99 8.23 6.17
N ASN A 280 33.52 9.01 5.19
CA ASN A 280 33.27 10.44 5.38
C ASN A 280 32.10 10.74 6.35
N ILE A 281 31.23 9.77 6.63
CA ILE A 281 30.14 9.95 7.60
C ILE A 281 30.69 10.33 8.98
N SER A 282 31.88 9.84 9.35
CA SER A 282 32.54 10.22 10.62
C SER A 282 32.83 11.71 10.77
N LYS A 283 32.78 12.50 9.68
CA LYS A 283 33.10 13.93 9.66
C LYS A 283 31.88 14.83 9.90
N VAL A 284 30.68 14.27 10.00
CA VAL A 284 29.47 15.09 10.17
C VAL A 284 29.29 15.51 11.62
N ASP A 285 29.06 16.79 11.84
CA ASP A 285 28.44 17.26 13.07
C ASP A 285 26.97 16.80 13.10
N ILE A 286 26.56 16.26 14.26
CA ILE A 286 25.17 15.87 14.51
C ILE A 286 24.58 16.63 15.68
N TYR A 287 23.28 16.86 15.60
CA TYR A 287 22.44 17.42 16.63
C TYR A 287 21.36 16.40 16.97
N ASN A 288 21.44 15.80 18.15
CA ASN A 288 20.58 14.68 18.54
C ASN A 288 19.58 15.12 19.60
N ILE A 289 18.30 14.83 19.40
CA ILE A 289 17.24 15.16 20.35
C ILE A 289 16.11 14.14 20.30
N THR A 290 15.60 13.76 21.47
CA THR A 290 14.36 12.97 21.57
C THR A 290 13.20 13.88 21.91
N LEU A 291 12.14 13.84 21.10
CA LEU A 291 10.87 14.50 21.36
C LEU A 291 9.95 13.59 22.16
N TYR A 292 9.26 14.18 23.13
CA TYR A 292 8.23 13.58 23.96
C TYR A 292 6.87 14.20 23.66
N GLU A 293 5.83 13.61 24.20
CA GLU A 293 4.44 14.05 24.05
C GLU A 293 4.28 15.54 24.42
N GLY A 294 3.74 16.32 23.48
CA GLY A 294 3.56 17.76 23.60
C GLY A 294 4.77 18.61 23.17
N ASP A 295 5.87 18.01 22.72
CA ASP A 295 7.00 18.72 22.14
C ASP A 295 6.80 18.99 20.64
N ILE A 296 7.42 20.05 20.13
CA ILE A 296 7.49 20.34 18.70
C ILE A 296 8.91 20.72 18.28
N ILE A 297 9.35 20.20 17.14
CA ILE A 297 10.61 20.58 16.48
C ILE A 297 10.30 21.36 15.20
N TYR A 298 11.13 22.36 14.92
CA TYR A 298 11.25 23.03 13.62
C TYR A 298 12.60 22.65 12.99
N VAL A 299 12.54 22.12 11.78
CA VAL A 299 13.69 21.70 10.97
C VAL A 299 13.71 22.57 9.71
N PRO A 300 14.76 23.39 9.52
CA PRO A 300 14.81 24.28 8.39
C PRO A 300 15.02 23.55 7.06
N GLU A 301 14.45 24.09 5.98
CA GLU A 301 14.69 23.59 4.62
C GLU A 301 16.20 23.50 4.33
N GLY A 302 16.66 22.33 3.87
CA GLY A 302 18.07 22.03 3.59
C GLY A 302 18.80 21.26 4.69
N TRP A 303 18.23 21.15 5.90
CA TRP A 303 18.83 20.32 6.96
C TRP A 303 18.56 18.84 6.71
N TYR A 304 19.65 18.06 6.65
CA TYR A 304 19.53 16.62 6.57
C TYR A 304 19.16 16.07 7.94
N HIS A 305 18.38 15.00 7.96
CA HIS A 305 17.93 14.41 9.21
C HIS A 305 17.64 12.91 9.09
N GLN A 306 17.71 12.24 10.23
CA GLN A 306 17.29 10.86 10.45
C GLN A 306 16.33 10.85 11.63
N VAL A 307 15.15 10.22 11.45
CA VAL A 307 14.11 10.12 12.48
C VAL A 307 13.86 8.67 12.82
N ARG A 308 13.84 8.38 14.11
CA ARG A 308 13.55 7.05 14.66
C ARG A 308 12.42 7.15 15.65
N THR A 309 11.34 6.39 15.45
CA THR A 309 10.30 6.26 16.48
C THR A 309 10.80 5.40 17.63
N MET A 310 10.39 5.78 18.84
CA MET A 310 10.71 5.11 20.09
C MET A 310 9.44 4.99 20.94
N GLY A 311 9.41 4.01 21.84
CA GLY A 311 8.24 3.72 22.67
C GLY A 311 7.26 2.74 22.02
N GLY A 312 6.13 2.51 22.69
CA GLY A 312 5.08 1.58 22.25
C GLY A 312 3.98 2.26 21.41
N PRO A 313 3.09 1.45 20.79
CA PRO A 313 1.89 1.95 20.13
C PRO A 313 0.87 2.55 21.12
N PRO A 314 0.08 3.57 20.71
CA PRO A 314 0.16 4.26 19.43
C PRO A 314 1.29 5.31 19.41
N ASN A 315 2.03 5.43 18.30
CA ASN A 315 3.03 6.49 18.11
C ASN A 315 2.55 7.46 17.01
N MET A 316 2.18 8.67 17.41
CA MET A 316 1.57 9.67 16.54
C MET A 316 2.30 11.01 16.59
N ALA A 317 2.35 11.68 15.44
CA ALA A 317 2.73 13.08 15.34
C ALA A 317 1.94 13.78 14.26
N MET A 318 1.90 15.10 14.37
CA MET A 318 1.46 15.97 13.31
C MET A 318 2.66 16.70 12.72
N ALA A 319 2.82 16.60 11.40
CA ALA A 319 3.75 17.43 10.66
C ALA A 319 3.05 18.64 10.05
N ILE A 320 3.82 19.72 9.98
CA ILE A 320 3.40 20.97 9.37
C ILE A 320 4.47 21.34 8.35
N PHE A 321 4.09 21.45 7.08
CA PHE A 321 5.03 21.80 6.02
C PHE A 321 4.76 23.22 5.54
N ILE A 322 5.83 24.00 5.32
CA ILE A 322 5.75 25.41 4.89
C ILE A 322 6.60 25.62 3.63
N ASN A 323 5.95 26.14 2.59
CA ASN A 323 6.54 26.55 1.31
C ASN A 323 7.19 27.93 1.45
N TYR A 324 8.39 27.98 2.03
CA TYR A 324 9.12 29.23 2.21
C TYR A 324 10.06 29.57 1.04
N LEU A 325 11.11 28.75 0.81
CA LEU A 325 12.13 29.06 -0.20
C LEU A 325 12.05 28.16 -1.43
N LEU A 326 11.58 26.92 -1.27
CA LEU A 326 11.43 25.93 -2.35
C LEU A 326 12.69 25.83 -3.19
N CYS A 327 13.82 25.67 -2.51
CA CYS A 327 15.17 25.67 -3.08
C CYS A 327 15.35 24.57 -4.14
N SER A 328 14.59 23.48 -4.00
CA SER A 328 14.59 22.32 -4.90
C SER A 328 13.58 22.42 -6.07
N GLU A 329 12.69 23.42 -6.11
CA GLU A 329 11.74 23.59 -7.22
C GLU A 329 12.38 24.21 -8.48
N GLY A 330 12.02 23.67 -9.65
CA GLY A 330 12.49 24.09 -10.98
C GLY A 330 13.33 23.07 -11.76
N GLY A 331 13.52 21.86 -11.22
CA GLY A 331 14.27 20.78 -11.85
C GLY A 331 15.80 20.97 -11.77
N HIS A 332 16.52 19.87 -11.62
CA HIS A 332 17.98 19.86 -11.66
C HIS A 332 18.46 19.67 -13.11
N PRO A 333 19.25 20.59 -13.68
CA PRO A 333 20.03 20.28 -14.87
C PRO A 333 20.93 19.07 -14.55
N PRO A 334 21.19 18.16 -15.51
CA PRO A 334 21.95 16.93 -15.26
C PRO A 334 23.37 17.14 -14.69
N ASN A 335 23.91 18.36 -14.74
CA ASN A 335 25.27 18.71 -14.33
C ASN A 335 25.39 19.51 -13.02
N ARG A 336 24.37 19.54 -12.13
CA ARG A 336 24.49 20.23 -10.82
C ARG A 336 24.60 19.25 -9.64
N THR A 337 25.48 19.57 -8.69
CA THR A 337 25.66 18.89 -7.38
C THR A 337 24.71 19.48 -6.33
N ASP A 338 24.41 18.73 -5.26
CA ASP A 338 23.61 19.24 -4.12
C ASP A 338 24.23 20.48 -3.46
N GLU A 339 25.56 20.63 -3.51
CA GLU A 339 26.27 21.83 -3.04
C GLU A 339 25.80 23.11 -3.74
N MET A 340 25.58 23.06 -5.07
CA MET A 340 25.07 24.20 -5.83
C MET A 340 23.61 24.55 -5.49
N VAL A 341 22.82 23.56 -5.07
CA VAL A 341 21.43 23.76 -4.62
C VAL A 341 21.44 24.47 -3.28
N MET A 342 22.35 24.07 -2.39
CA MET A 342 22.50 24.68 -1.08
C MET A 342 22.99 26.14 -1.14
N GLU A 343 23.96 26.46 -2.00
CA GLU A 343 24.39 27.86 -2.20
C GLU A 343 23.24 28.75 -2.67
N ARG A 344 22.43 28.26 -3.62
CA ARG A 344 21.22 28.97 -4.08
C ARG A 344 20.22 29.16 -2.93
N CYS A 345 20.07 28.16 -2.08
CA CYS A 345 19.16 28.21 -0.94
C CYS A 345 19.59 29.26 0.09
N ILE A 346 20.89 29.32 0.39
CA ILE A 346 21.48 30.36 1.25
C ILE A 346 21.20 31.74 0.65
N ALA A 347 21.51 31.95 -0.63
CA ALA A 347 21.28 33.24 -1.29
C ALA A 347 19.79 33.66 -1.29
N ARG A 348 18.87 32.72 -1.50
CA ARG A 348 17.42 32.99 -1.39
C ARG A 348 17.02 33.37 0.02
N ARG A 349 17.53 32.67 1.04
CA ARG A 349 17.24 32.95 2.45
C ARG A 349 17.79 34.30 2.89
N GLU A 350 18.96 34.69 2.40
CA GLU A 350 19.54 36.02 2.68
C GLU A 350 18.73 37.16 2.05
N ALA A 351 18.15 36.92 0.88
CA ALA A 351 17.34 37.87 0.14
C ALA A 351 15.93 38.08 0.71
N THR A 352 15.46 37.26 1.64
CA THR A 352 14.14 37.43 2.25
C THR A 352 14.11 38.62 3.22
N PRO A 353 12.93 39.26 3.42
CA PRO A 353 12.75 40.36 4.35
C PRO A 353 13.31 40.04 5.74
N LYS A 354 13.86 41.06 6.43
CA LYS A 354 14.41 40.85 7.79
C LYS A 354 13.33 40.63 8.85
N GLU A 355 12.14 41.15 8.60
CA GLU A 355 11.01 41.13 9.51
C GLU A 355 9.73 40.81 8.73
N ILE A 356 8.77 40.24 9.43
CA ILE A 356 7.38 40.07 8.96
C ILE A 356 6.46 40.93 9.82
N ASN A 357 5.27 41.24 9.30
CA ASN A 357 4.24 41.96 10.02
C ASN A 357 2.96 41.11 10.06
N CYS A 358 2.52 40.77 11.28
CA CYS A 358 1.32 39.97 11.51
C CYS A 358 0.09 40.88 11.61
N LYS A 359 -0.70 40.92 10.55
CA LYS A 359 -1.95 41.71 10.49
C LYS A 359 -3.08 41.00 11.20
N GLU A 360 -3.17 39.69 11.01
CA GLU A 360 -4.12 38.83 11.71
C GLU A 360 -3.34 37.86 12.60
N ARG A 361 -3.85 37.65 13.81
CA ARG A 361 -3.26 36.76 14.80
C ARG A 361 -4.23 35.63 15.11
N MET A 362 -3.78 34.41 14.90
CA MET A 362 -4.53 33.14 15.06
C MET A 362 -3.84 32.21 16.07
N GLU A 363 -3.11 32.80 17.01
CA GLU A 363 -2.35 32.08 18.03
C GLU A 363 -3.30 31.24 18.90
N ASP A 364 -3.02 29.94 19.05
CA ASP A 364 -3.84 28.97 19.79
C ASP A 364 -5.30 28.83 19.31
N MET A 365 -5.63 29.37 18.13
CA MET A 365 -6.96 29.19 17.54
C MET A 365 -7.20 27.70 17.26
N PRO A 366 -8.37 27.15 17.62
CA PRO A 366 -8.74 25.80 17.23
C PRO A 366 -8.65 25.63 15.72
N MET A 367 -8.03 24.54 15.26
CA MET A 367 -7.71 24.39 13.85
C MET A 367 -8.98 24.32 12.98
N HIS A 368 -10.06 23.70 13.47
CA HIS A 368 -11.37 23.71 12.80
C HIS A 368 -11.97 25.12 12.63
N GLU A 369 -11.82 26.01 13.63
CA GLU A 369 -12.24 27.41 13.51
C GLU A 369 -11.38 28.18 12.52
N PHE A 370 -10.06 27.94 12.55
CA PHE A 370 -9.13 28.51 11.58
C PHE A 370 -9.50 28.13 10.15
N ILE A 371 -9.78 26.85 9.89
CA ILE A 371 -10.23 26.36 8.58
C ILE A 371 -11.52 27.05 8.15
N ALA A 372 -12.50 27.17 9.06
CA ALA A 372 -13.79 27.77 8.73
C ALA A 372 -13.70 29.28 8.45
N GLN A 373 -12.89 30.02 9.20
CA GLN A 373 -12.82 31.48 9.13
C GLN A 373 -11.78 32.00 8.14
N TYR A 374 -10.67 31.28 7.97
CA TYR A 374 -9.47 31.76 7.27
C TYR A 374 -9.05 30.87 6.09
N SER A 375 -9.93 29.98 5.60
CA SER A 375 -9.68 29.18 4.40
C SER A 375 -9.26 30.00 3.18
N TYR A 376 -9.68 31.27 3.08
CA TYR A 376 -9.26 32.19 2.02
C TYR A 376 -7.77 32.56 2.05
N ILE A 377 -7.09 32.41 3.20
CA ILE A 377 -5.67 32.78 3.34
C ILE A 377 -4.79 31.87 2.48
N ASN A 378 -5.10 30.57 2.46
CA ASN A 378 -4.43 29.58 1.62
C ASN A 378 -5.32 28.34 1.45
N PRO A 379 -6.26 28.34 0.49
CA PRO A 379 -7.21 27.25 0.31
C PRO A 379 -6.53 25.89 0.08
N GLU A 380 -5.43 25.87 -0.67
CA GLU A 380 -4.68 24.64 -1.00
C GLU A 380 -4.06 24.00 0.25
N ALA A 381 -3.51 24.81 1.17
CA ALA A 381 -2.91 24.30 2.41
C ALA A 381 -3.91 23.99 3.53
N ILE A 382 -5.12 24.52 3.37
CA ILE A 382 -6.23 24.41 4.32
C ILE A 382 -7.24 23.34 3.85
N ASP A 383 -6.97 22.67 2.73
CA ASP A 383 -7.73 21.51 2.30
C ASP A 383 -7.46 20.29 3.20
N VAL A 384 -8.18 20.29 4.32
CA VAL A 384 -8.22 19.22 5.31
C VAL A 384 -9.13 18.13 4.80
N ALA A 385 -8.67 17.33 3.83
CA ALA A 385 -9.43 16.22 3.25
C ALA A 385 -10.94 16.54 3.06
N LEU A 386 -11.26 17.80 2.71
CA LEU A 386 -12.61 18.21 2.38
C LEU A 386 -12.87 17.87 0.90
N GLU A 387 -11.80 17.81 0.10
CA GLU A 387 -11.82 17.45 -1.32
C GLU A 387 -11.49 15.98 -1.64
N PHE A 388 -11.57 15.06 -0.68
CA PHE A 388 -12.09 13.75 -1.07
C PHE A 388 -13.59 13.91 -1.13
N GLU A 389 -14.11 14.35 -2.29
CA GLU A 389 -15.43 13.90 -2.74
C GLU A 389 -15.54 12.46 -2.26
N SER A 390 -16.48 12.22 -1.33
CA SER A 390 -16.62 10.97 -0.58
C SER A 390 -16.10 9.80 -1.43
N PRO A 391 -15.28 8.87 -0.93
CA PRO A 391 -14.85 7.71 -1.70
C PRO A 391 -16.01 7.06 -2.49
N MET A 392 -17.25 7.20 -2.01
CA MET A 392 -18.51 6.89 -2.70
C MET A 392 -18.78 7.64 -4.02
N ALA A 393 -18.50 8.94 -4.14
CA ALA A 393 -18.63 9.72 -5.38
C ALA A 393 -17.61 9.29 -6.45
N GLN A 394 -16.36 9.05 -6.06
CA GLN A 394 -15.37 8.46 -6.99
C GLN A 394 -15.67 6.99 -7.30
N LEU A 395 -16.16 6.19 -6.35
CA LEU A 395 -16.71 4.84 -6.60
C LEU A 395 -17.90 4.88 -7.57
N ARG A 396 -18.74 5.94 -7.53
CA ARG A 396 -19.84 6.16 -8.48
C ARG A 396 -19.36 6.52 -9.88
N SER A 397 -18.17 7.10 -10.04
CA SER A 397 -17.63 7.50 -11.36
C SER A 397 -17.37 6.32 -12.30
N HIS A 398 -17.37 5.08 -11.79
CA HIS A 398 -17.19 3.86 -12.59
C HIS A 398 -18.39 2.91 -12.47
N ILE A 399 -19.60 3.45 -12.28
CA ILE A 399 -20.82 2.66 -12.39
C ILE A 399 -21.27 2.66 -13.85
N SER A 400 -21.46 1.46 -14.41
CA SER A 400 -22.03 1.28 -15.74
C SER A 400 -23.53 0.99 -15.60
N THR A 401 -24.37 1.87 -16.14
CA THR A 401 -25.80 1.56 -16.30
C THR A 401 -25.97 0.56 -17.44
N LEU A 402 -26.43 -0.63 -17.11
CA LEU A 402 -26.67 -1.69 -18.07
C LEU A 402 -27.87 -1.39 -18.96
N SER A 403 -27.94 -1.99 -20.15
CA SER A 403 -29.11 -1.88 -21.04
C SER A 403 -30.43 -2.36 -20.43
N SER A 404 -30.36 -3.15 -19.35
CA SER A 404 -31.50 -3.56 -18.53
C SER A 404 -32.00 -2.45 -17.59
N GLY A 405 -31.29 -1.33 -17.45
CA GLY A 405 -31.61 -0.21 -16.57
C GLY A 405 -31.03 -0.32 -15.15
N PHE A 406 -30.30 -1.40 -14.83
CA PHE A 406 -29.64 -1.59 -13.54
C PHE A 406 -28.19 -1.11 -13.58
N ASP A 407 -27.74 -0.56 -12.45
CA ASP A 407 -26.36 -0.09 -12.28
C ASP A 407 -25.42 -1.22 -11.86
N MET A 408 -24.25 -1.30 -12.52
CA MET A 408 -23.23 -2.31 -12.26
C MET A 408 -21.90 -1.61 -11.88
N PRO A 409 -21.30 -1.92 -10.71
CA PRO A 409 -19.99 -1.38 -10.34
C PRO A 409 -18.88 -1.83 -11.30
N GLY A 410 -17.96 -0.93 -11.66
CA GLY A 410 -16.85 -1.22 -12.58
C GLY A 410 -15.75 -2.11 -12.00
N LEU A 411 -15.59 -2.15 -10.68
CA LEU A 411 -14.67 -3.06 -9.99
C LEU A 411 -15.45 -3.94 -9.01
N GLY A 412 -15.20 -5.24 -9.07
CA GLY A 412 -15.70 -6.21 -8.13
C GLY A 412 -14.63 -7.16 -7.62
N PHE A 413 -15.09 -8.16 -6.87
CA PHE A 413 -14.27 -9.21 -6.32
C PHE A 413 -14.67 -10.57 -6.91
N GLY A 414 -13.71 -11.25 -7.52
CA GLY A 414 -13.90 -12.62 -8.00
C GLY A 414 -13.81 -13.59 -6.84
N VAL A 415 -14.88 -14.34 -6.56
CA VAL A 415 -14.91 -15.32 -5.45
C VAL A 415 -14.41 -16.69 -5.93
N SER A 416 -14.76 -17.06 -7.17
CA SER A 416 -14.49 -18.38 -7.75
C SER A 416 -12.99 -18.74 -7.86
N GLY A 417 -12.69 -20.04 -7.90
CA GLY A 417 -11.36 -20.57 -8.19
C GLY A 417 -10.33 -20.43 -7.06
N GLN A 418 -10.79 -20.15 -5.84
CA GLN A 418 -10.00 -20.03 -4.62
C GLN A 418 -10.25 -21.23 -3.68
N PRO A 419 -9.26 -21.68 -2.89
CA PRO A 419 -9.50 -22.68 -1.85
C PRO A 419 -10.55 -22.21 -0.85
N THR A 420 -11.51 -23.06 -0.50
CA THR A 420 -12.69 -22.72 0.32
C THR A 420 -12.38 -21.89 1.58
N GLU A 421 -11.39 -22.31 2.38
CA GLU A 421 -11.03 -21.59 3.61
C GLU A 421 -10.45 -20.20 3.34
N LYS A 422 -9.65 -20.06 2.28
CA LYS A 422 -9.11 -18.75 1.87
C LYS A 422 -10.21 -17.87 1.27
N ALA A 423 -11.13 -18.44 0.50
CA ALA A 423 -12.25 -17.75 -0.12
C ALA A 423 -13.20 -17.13 0.92
N LYS A 424 -13.44 -17.81 2.06
CA LYS A 424 -14.22 -17.24 3.18
C LYS A 424 -13.58 -15.96 3.72
N ILE A 425 -12.27 -16.02 4.03
CA ILE A 425 -11.52 -14.89 4.58
C ILE A 425 -11.46 -13.74 3.56
N SER A 426 -11.09 -14.04 2.32
CA SER A 426 -10.94 -13.01 1.27
C SER A 426 -12.26 -12.35 0.90
N THR A 427 -13.36 -13.12 0.81
CA THR A 427 -14.70 -12.57 0.50
C THR A 427 -15.23 -11.70 1.64
N ALA A 428 -15.07 -12.13 2.90
CA ALA A 428 -15.46 -11.32 4.06
C ALA A 428 -14.65 -10.02 4.13
N HIS A 429 -13.35 -10.09 3.82
CA HIS A 429 -12.49 -8.91 3.77
C HIS A 429 -12.89 -7.95 2.64
N ALA A 430 -13.16 -8.47 1.43
CA ALA A 430 -13.64 -7.66 0.31
C ALA A 430 -14.95 -6.94 0.67
N LEU A 431 -15.90 -7.62 1.33
CA LEU A 431 -17.14 -7.01 1.77
C LEU A 431 -16.93 -5.87 2.79
N ARG A 432 -16.02 -6.06 3.76
CA ARG A 432 -15.63 -5.00 4.72
C ARG A 432 -15.04 -3.79 4.02
N LEU A 433 -14.22 -4.01 3.00
CA LEU A 433 -13.68 -2.99 2.12
C LEU A 433 -14.72 -2.41 1.14
N ARG A 434 -16.01 -2.67 1.33
CA ARG A 434 -17.11 -2.10 0.52
C ARG A 434 -17.03 -2.48 -0.96
N TYR A 435 -16.46 -3.64 -1.30
CA TYR A 435 -16.74 -4.23 -2.61
C TYR A 435 -18.24 -4.53 -2.70
N SER A 436 -18.88 -4.03 -3.75
CA SER A 436 -20.31 -4.24 -3.99
C SER A 436 -20.58 -5.19 -5.15
N LEU A 437 -19.63 -5.44 -6.06
CA LEU A 437 -19.78 -6.45 -7.11
C LEU A 437 -19.04 -7.74 -6.75
N PHE A 438 -19.72 -8.89 -6.85
CA PHE A 438 -19.13 -10.22 -6.64
C PHE A 438 -19.38 -11.15 -7.81
N ASP A 439 -18.29 -11.68 -8.38
CA ASP A 439 -18.33 -12.64 -9.49
C ASP A 439 -18.13 -14.07 -8.97
N THR A 440 -19.19 -14.90 -9.07
CA THR A 440 -19.21 -16.29 -8.58
C THR A 440 -19.29 -17.30 -9.72
N ASP A 441 -19.18 -18.58 -9.39
CA ASP A 441 -19.33 -19.68 -10.34
C ASP A 441 -20.05 -20.85 -9.67
N PRO A 442 -21.11 -21.43 -10.26
CA PRO A 442 -21.86 -22.51 -9.61
C PRO A 442 -21.10 -23.85 -9.56
N ASP A 443 -19.97 -23.96 -10.26
CA ASP A 443 -19.13 -25.16 -10.28
C ASP A 443 -18.21 -25.28 -9.03
N ASP A 444 -18.17 -24.26 -8.17
CA ASP A 444 -17.42 -24.27 -6.90
C ASP A 444 -18.24 -23.74 -5.71
N GLU A 445 -17.62 -23.62 -4.53
CA GLU A 445 -18.29 -23.20 -3.29
C GLU A 445 -18.55 -21.69 -3.20
N SER A 446 -18.20 -20.89 -4.22
CA SER A 446 -18.27 -19.42 -4.17
C SER A 446 -19.65 -18.86 -3.83
N GLU A 447 -20.71 -19.43 -4.41
CA GLU A 447 -22.10 -19.01 -4.17
C GLU A 447 -22.53 -19.22 -2.70
N GLU A 448 -22.17 -20.37 -2.12
CA GLU A 448 -22.55 -20.71 -0.74
C GLU A 448 -21.75 -19.90 0.28
N ILE A 449 -20.47 -19.64 0.00
CA ILE A 449 -19.61 -18.77 0.81
C ILE A 449 -20.18 -17.35 0.84
N LEU A 450 -20.45 -16.76 -0.33
CA LEU A 450 -20.99 -15.41 -0.41
C LEU A 450 -22.37 -15.31 0.25
N GLY A 451 -23.28 -16.25 -0.02
CA GLY A 451 -24.61 -16.28 0.61
C GLY A 451 -24.55 -16.38 2.13
N THR A 452 -23.60 -17.14 2.67
CA THR A 452 -23.41 -17.25 4.12
C THR A 452 -22.86 -15.96 4.72
N ILE A 453 -21.87 -15.33 4.09
CA ILE A 453 -21.29 -14.06 4.56
C ILE A 453 -22.32 -12.94 4.56
N LEU A 454 -23.10 -12.81 3.48
CA LEU A 454 -24.15 -11.79 3.39
C LEU A 454 -25.22 -12.01 4.47
N ALA A 455 -25.68 -13.25 4.66
CA ALA A 455 -26.66 -13.57 5.70
C ALA A 455 -26.15 -13.30 7.13
N SER A 456 -24.84 -13.39 7.37
CA SER A 456 -24.22 -13.10 8.67
C SER A 456 -23.79 -11.64 8.86
N THR A 457 -23.98 -10.77 7.88
CA THR A 457 -23.52 -9.37 7.92
C THR A 457 -24.73 -8.41 7.88
N PRO A 458 -25.35 -8.10 9.03
CA PRO A 458 -26.64 -7.38 9.07
C PRO A 458 -26.58 -5.94 8.54
N ASP A 459 -25.40 -5.31 8.54
CA ASP A 459 -25.21 -3.94 8.05
C ASP A 459 -25.12 -3.83 6.52
N VAL A 460 -25.13 -4.95 5.80
CA VAL A 460 -25.08 -4.99 4.33
C VAL A 460 -26.45 -5.41 3.81
N LYS A 461 -27.14 -4.51 3.11
CA LYS A 461 -28.40 -4.85 2.46
C LYS A 461 -28.13 -5.58 1.16
N ARG A 462 -29.02 -6.52 0.82
CA ARG A 462 -28.92 -7.28 -0.44
C ARG A 462 -28.97 -6.36 -1.67
N GLU A 463 -29.74 -5.26 -1.63
CA GLU A 463 -29.81 -4.28 -2.71
C GLU A 463 -28.54 -3.46 -2.93
N ASP A 464 -27.61 -3.43 -1.97
CA ASP A 464 -26.33 -2.73 -2.07
C ASP A 464 -25.22 -3.60 -2.71
N VAL A 465 -25.54 -4.86 -3.05
CA VAL A 465 -24.60 -5.84 -3.59
C VAL A 465 -25.08 -6.32 -4.96
N PHE A 466 -24.18 -6.36 -5.94
CA PHE A 466 -24.40 -6.85 -7.29
C PHE A 466 -23.75 -8.24 -7.45
N ILE A 467 -24.55 -9.28 -7.67
CA ILE A 467 -24.06 -10.67 -7.75
C ILE A 467 -24.13 -11.18 -9.20
N VAL A 468 -22.99 -11.68 -9.70
CA VAL A 468 -22.88 -12.30 -11.03
C VAL A 468 -22.80 -13.82 -10.89
N VAL A 469 -23.75 -14.52 -11.51
CA VAL A 469 -23.81 -15.99 -11.59
C VAL A 469 -23.65 -16.45 -13.04
N LYS A 470 -23.19 -17.68 -13.26
CA LYS A 470 -22.96 -18.25 -14.58
C LYS A 470 -23.74 -19.55 -14.80
N VAL A 471 -24.20 -19.84 -16.00
CA VAL A 471 -24.75 -21.15 -16.39
C VAL A 471 -23.66 -21.93 -17.12
N HIS A 472 -23.17 -23.00 -16.51
CA HIS A 472 -22.15 -23.86 -17.12
C HIS A 472 -22.70 -24.55 -18.39
N PRO A 473 -21.88 -24.78 -19.45
CA PRO A 473 -22.32 -25.43 -20.69
C PRO A 473 -22.96 -26.82 -20.53
N ARG A 474 -22.64 -27.53 -19.43
CA ARG A 474 -23.27 -28.83 -19.06
C ARG A 474 -24.76 -28.71 -18.68
N ASN A 475 -25.20 -27.50 -18.32
CA ASN A 475 -26.55 -27.17 -17.90
C ASN A 475 -27.34 -26.44 -18.99
N LEU A 476 -26.87 -26.44 -20.25
CA LEU A 476 -27.60 -25.83 -21.36
C LEU A 476 -28.90 -26.58 -21.67
N GLY A 477 -29.86 -25.86 -22.26
CA GLY A 477 -31.24 -26.30 -22.45
C GLY A 477 -32.17 -25.77 -21.36
N ARG A 478 -33.45 -25.64 -21.69
CA ARG A 478 -34.46 -24.95 -20.87
C ARG A 478 -34.52 -25.45 -19.42
N GLU A 479 -34.84 -26.72 -19.21
CA GLU A 479 -35.05 -27.29 -17.87
C GLU A 479 -33.79 -27.23 -17.01
N LYS A 480 -32.64 -27.60 -17.59
CA LYS A 480 -31.36 -27.60 -16.86
C LYS A 480 -30.89 -26.20 -16.49
N THR A 481 -31.18 -25.21 -17.34
CA THR A 481 -30.86 -23.81 -17.09
C THR A 481 -31.67 -23.29 -15.91
N ILE A 482 -32.99 -23.51 -15.92
CA ILE A 482 -33.88 -23.11 -14.81
C ILE A 482 -33.43 -23.77 -13.50
N ALA A 483 -33.18 -25.09 -13.52
CA ALA A 483 -32.71 -25.81 -12.35
C ALA A 483 -31.34 -25.31 -11.85
N SER A 484 -30.44 -24.89 -12.76
CA SER A 484 -29.15 -24.30 -12.39
C SER A 484 -29.33 -22.98 -11.65
N VAL A 485 -30.16 -22.07 -12.17
CA VAL A 485 -30.40 -20.77 -11.53
C VAL A 485 -31.09 -20.93 -10.17
N GLN A 486 -32.04 -21.86 -10.05
CA GLN A 486 -32.71 -22.15 -8.78
C GLN A 486 -31.73 -22.64 -7.70
N ARG A 487 -30.76 -23.48 -8.06
CA ARG A 487 -29.70 -23.91 -7.14
C ARG A 487 -28.81 -22.74 -6.71
N SER A 488 -28.45 -21.86 -7.64
CA SER A 488 -27.67 -20.66 -7.33
C SER A 488 -28.40 -19.73 -6.36
N LEU A 489 -29.69 -19.47 -6.56
CA LEU A 489 -30.53 -18.69 -5.64
C LEU A 489 -30.54 -19.29 -4.23
N ALA A 490 -30.69 -20.61 -4.13
CA ALA A 490 -30.68 -21.33 -2.85
C ALA A 490 -29.33 -21.23 -2.12
N ARG A 491 -28.22 -21.42 -2.84
CA ARG A 491 -26.85 -21.31 -2.27
C ARG A 491 -26.52 -19.89 -1.81
N LEU A 492 -26.91 -18.89 -2.62
CA LEU A 492 -26.75 -17.48 -2.31
C LEU A 492 -27.71 -16.99 -1.23
N LYS A 493 -28.73 -17.79 -0.87
CA LYS A 493 -29.77 -17.46 0.12
C LYS A 493 -30.48 -16.15 -0.22
N THR A 494 -30.84 -15.98 -1.48
CA THR A 494 -31.47 -14.75 -2.00
C THR A 494 -32.59 -15.05 -2.99
N ASP A 495 -33.51 -14.11 -3.15
CA ASP A 495 -34.68 -14.25 -4.03
C ASP A 495 -34.44 -13.83 -5.48
N TYR A 496 -33.35 -13.10 -5.75
CA TYR A 496 -32.98 -12.62 -7.07
C TYR A 496 -31.47 -12.56 -7.31
N ILE A 497 -31.06 -12.63 -8.57
CA ILE A 497 -29.67 -12.46 -9.04
C ILE A 497 -29.58 -11.23 -9.94
N ASP A 498 -28.54 -10.41 -9.78
CA ASP A 498 -28.38 -9.17 -10.54
C ASP A 498 -27.98 -9.43 -11.99
N LEU A 499 -27.09 -10.39 -12.23
CA LEU A 499 -26.64 -10.78 -13.57
C LEU A 499 -26.45 -12.29 -13.69
N VAL A 500 -27.09 -12.91 -14.69
CA VAL A 500 -26.81 -14.29 -15.08
C VAL A 500 -26.14 -14.33 -16.45
N LEU A 501 -24.99 -15.00 -16.54
CA LEU A 501 -24.23 -15.18 -17.77
C LEU A 501 -24.33 -16.62 -18.29
N ILE A 502 -24.56 -16.83 -19.59
CA ILE A 502 -24.25 -18.12 -20.20
C ILE A 502 -22.73 -18.24 -20.34
N LYS A 503 -22.09 -19.15 -19.59
CA LYS A 503 -20.61 -19.21 -19.42
C LYS A 503 -19.84 -19.48 -20.70
N ALA A 504 -20.41 -20.28 -21.60
CA ALA A 504 -19.91 -20.53 -22.96
C ALA A 504 -21.04 -21.12 -23.83
N PRO A 505 -20.98 -20.99 -25.17
CA PRO A 505 -22.06 -21.45 -26.06
C PRO A 505 -22.10 -22.98 -26.24
N SER A 506 -21.03 -23.68 -25.90
CA SER A 506 -20.95 -25.15 -25.95
C SER A 506 -19.74 -25.68 -25.17
N CYS A 507 -19.67 -27.00 -25.01
CA CYS A 507 -18.53 -27.72 -24.41
C CYS A 507 -17.40 -28.05 -25.42
N ASN A 508 -17.48 -27.60 -26.68
CA ASN A 508 -16.59 -28.06 -27.76
C ASN A 508 -15.23 -27.33 -27.80
N GLY A 509 -14.69 -26.91 -26.65
CA GLY A 509 -13.43 -26.16 -26.55
C GLY A 509 -12.47 -26.74 -25.50
N MET A 510 -11.20 -26.36 -25.57
CA MET A 510 -10.14 -26.87 -24.66
C MET A 510 -10.39 -26.61 -23.17
N LYS A 511 -11.34 -25.71 -22.83
CA LYS A 511 -11.55 -25.21 -21.45
C LYS A 511 -12.72 -25.87 -20.71
N PHE A 512 -13.73 -26.40 -21.40
CA PHE A 512 -14.95 -26.95 -20.77
C PHE A 512 -15.21 -28.37 -21.28
N LYS A 513 -14.79 -29.38 -20.52
CA LYS A 513 -15.06 -30.79 -20.84
C LYS A 513 -16.40 -31.18 -20.24
N CYS A 514 -17.34 -31.55 -21.08
CA CYS A 514 -18.61 -32.15 -20.68
C CYS A 514 -18.66 -33.59 -21.18
N GLU A 515 -19.52 -34.41 -20.57
CA GLU A 515 -19.75 -35.77 -21.03
C GLU A 515 -20.39 -35.76 -22.42
N ALA A 516 -20.10 -36.79 -23.22
CA ALA A 516 -20.54 -36.86 -24.61
C ALA A 516 -22.07 -37.03 -24.76
N ASP A 517 -22.74 -37.55 -23.72
CA ASP A 517 -24.17 -37.88 -23.69
C ASP A 517 -24.89 -37.23 -22.49
N ASP A 518 -24.61 -35.96 -22.25
CA ASP A 518 -25.21 -35.25 -21.11
C ASP A 518 -26.64 -34.74 -21.39
N ASN A 519 -27.31 -35.12 -22.48
CA ASN A 519 -28.67 -34.66 -22.84
C ASN A 519 -28.87 -33.13 -22.67
N ARG A 520 -27.84 -32.32 -22.94
CA ARG A 520 -27.93 -30.86 -22.87
C ARG A 520 -28.66 -30.29 -24.08
N GLY A 521 -29.42 -29.23 -23.87
CA GLY A 521 -30.03 -28.46 -24.93
C GLY A 521 -29.08 -27.40 -25.51
N THR A 522 -29.65 -26.43 -26.21
CA THR A 522 -28.88 -25.36 -26.87
C THR A 522 -28.73 -24.13 -25.97
N TRP A 523 -27.71 -23.30 -26.24
CA TRP A 523 -27.60 -21.99 -25.58
C TRP A 523 -28.76 -21.05 -25.93
N LYS A 524 -29.45 -21.25 -27.06
CA LYS A 524 -30.64 -20.50 -27.43
C LYS A 524 -31.81 -20.82 -26.49
N GLU A 525 -32.08 -22.11 -26.28
CA GLU A 525 -33.10 -22.56 -25.32
C GLU A 525 -32.79 -22.10 -23.89
N SER A 526 -31.49 -22.08 -23.52
CA SER A 526 -31.06 -21.49 -22.25
C SER A 526 -31.35 -20.00 -22.17
N TRP A 527 -31.10 -19.23 -23.22
CA TRP A 527 -31.39 -17.80 -23.22
C TRP A 527 -32.89 -17.53 -23.04
N GLU A 528 -33.73 -18.21 -23.82
CA GLU A 528 -35.19 -18.10 -23.71
C GLU A 528 -35.69 -18.46 -22.29
N ALA A 529 -35.10 -19.50 -21.67
CA ALA A 529 -35.41 -19.87 -20.29
C ALA A 529 -34.97 -18.83 -19.25
N LEU A 530 -33.87 -18.13 -19.50
CA LEU A 530 -33.41 -17.04 -18.63
C LEU A 530 -34.30 -15.80 -18.77
N GLU A 531 -34.86 -15.54 -19.95
CA GLU A 531 -35.86 -14.48 -20.16
C GLU A 531 -37.15 -14.76 -19.36
N GLU A 532 -37.61 -16.01 -19.30
CA GLU A 532 -38.75 -16.40 -18.43
C GLU A 532 -38.46 -16.11 -16.94
N LEU A 533 -37.20 -16.27 -16.51
CA LEU A 533 -36.79 -15.99 -15.13
C LEU A 533 -36.64 -14.49 -14.83
N ILE A 534 -36.38 -13.66 -15.85
CA ILE A 534 -36.52 -12.21 -15.74
C ILE A 534 -37.98 -11.83 -15.52
N GLU A 535 -38.90 -12.35 -16.32
CA GLU A 535 -40.34 -12.07 -16.18
C GLU A 535 -40.85 -12.46 -14.78
N GLY A 536 -40.31 -13.55 -14.21
CA GLY A 536 -40.59 -13.99 -12.84
C GLY A 536 -39.87 -13.20 -11.73
N GLY A 537 -39.11 -12.15 -12.05
CA GLY A 537 -38.37 -11.30 -11.10
C GLY A 537 -37.19 -11.98 -10.41
N LYS A 538 -36.74 -13.15 -10.90
CA LYS A 538 -35.62 -13.92 -10.33
C LYS A 538 -34.26 -13.45 -10.83
N ILE A 539 -34.23 -12.77 -11.97
CA ILE A 539 -33.01 -12.22 -12.60
C ILE A 539 -33.28 -10.77 -12.99
N ARG A 540 -32.30 -9.89 -12.80
CA ARG A 540 -32.38 -8.48 -13.23
C ARG A 540 -31.80 -8.25 -14.62
N SER A 541 -30.64 -8.85 -14.93
CA SER A 541 -29.92 -8.65 -16.19
C SER A 541 -29.37 -9.97 -16.76
N LEU A 542 -29.24 -10.04 -18.08
CA LEU A 542 -28.65 -11.19 -18.78
C LEU A 542 -27.38 -10.82 -19.54
N GLY A 543 -26.49 -11.79 -19.62
CA GLY A 543 -25.28 -11.67 -20.42
C GLY A 543 -24.75 -13.02 -20.91
N VAL A 544 -23.62 -12.96 -21.58
CA VAL A 544 -22.91 -14.15 -22.04
C VAL A 544 -21.41 -14.03 -21.80
N SER A 545 -20.72 -15.16 -21.70
CA SER A 545 -19.28 -15.23 -21.56
C SER A 545 -18.68 -16.11 -22.64
N ASN A 546 -17.54 -15.71 -23.22
CA ASN A 546 -16.80 -16.49 -24.23
C ASN A 546 -17.59 -16.77 -25.53
N PHE A 547 -18.47 -15.86 -25.95
CA PHE A 547 -19.20 -15.95 -27.22
C PHE A 547 -18.40 -15.33 -28.37
N LYS A 548 -18.55 -15.90 -29.57
CA LYS A 548 -18.00 -15.34 -30.81
C LYS A 548 -18.90 -14.22 -31.35
N MET A 549 -18.32 -13.29 -32.11
CA MET A 549 -19.06 -12.19 -32.77
C MET A 549 -20.29 -12.66 -33.56
N SER A 550 -20.20 -13.78 -34.28
CA SER A 550 -21.34 -14.33 -35.04
C SER A 550 -22.47 -14.86 -34.16
N GLN A 551 -22.17 -15.28 -32.93
CA GLN A 551 -23.18 -15.73 -31.96
C GLN A 551 -23.81 -14.53 -31.26
N LEU A 552 -23.02 -13.50 -30.94
CA LEU A 552 -23.52 -12.25 -30.35
C LEU A 552 -24.52 -11.55 -31.27
N ARG A 553 -24.21 -11.43 -32.57
CA ARG A 553 -25.13 -10.85 -33.56
C ARG A 553 -26.46 -11.61 -33.60
N LYS A 554 -26.39 -12.95 -33.71
CA LYS A 554 -27.58 -13.80 -33.68
C LYS A 554 -28.39 -13.61 -32.41
N LEU A 555 -27.73 -13.50 -31.26
CA LEU A 555 -28.40 -13.34 -29.97
C LEU A 555 -29.20 -12.04 -29.91
N ILE A 556 -28.58 -10.92 -30.32
CA ILE A 556 -29.27 -9.61 -30.37
C ILE A 556 -30.49 -9.67 -31.29
N ASP A 557 -30.42 -10.39 -32.41
CA ASP A 557 -31.51 -10.46 -33.38
C ASP A 557 -32.79 -11.15 -32.83
N PHE A 558 -32.68 -12.10 -31.88
CA PHE A 558 -33.84 -12.84 -31.38
C PHE A 558 -34.19 -12.56 -29.91
N ALA A 559 -33.31 -11.94 -29.13
CA ALA A 559 -33.53 -11.71 -27.71
C ALA A 559 -34.70 -10.74 -27.48
N LYS A 560 -35.59 -11.10 -26.55
CA LYS A 560 -36.69 -10.24 -26.07
C LYS A 560 -36.21 -9.25 -25.02
N PHE A 561 -35.25 -9.67 -24.18
CA PHE A 561 -34.58 -8.82 -23.21
C PHE A 561 -33.16 -8.48 -23.67
N PRO A 562 -32.64 -7.29 -23.32
CA PRO A 562 -31.37 -6.83 -23.87
C PRO A 562 -30.18 -7.65 -23.36
N LEU A 563 -29.26 -7.96 -24.27
CA LEU A 563 -27.95 -8.49 -23.93
C LEU A 563 -27.15 -7.42 -23.18
N SER A 564 -27.07 -7.52 -21.85
CA SER A 564 -26.56 -6.43 -21.01
C SER A 564 -25.06 -6.48 -20.79
N VAL A 565 -24.48 -7.70 -20.72
CA VAL A 565 -23.05 -7.88 -20.47
C VAL A 565 -22.45 -8.95 -21.39
N VAL A 566 -21.27 -8.66 -21.95
CA VAL A 566 -20.40 -9.66 -22.56
C VAL A 566 -19.12 -9.78 -21.74
N GLN A 567 -18.90 -10.96 -21.17
CA GLN A 567 -17.69 -11.28 -20.44
C GLN A 567 -16.68 -12.01 -21.34
N SER A 568 -15.42 -11.56 -21.40
CA SER A 568 -14.40 -12.19 -22.25
C SER A 568 -12.99 -12.05 -21.68
N ASN A 569 -12.06 -12.85 -22.21
CA ASN A 569 -10.67 -12.74 -21.80
C ASN A 569 -10.09 -11.41 -22.29
N PHE A 570 -9.53 -10.63 -21.36
CA PHE A 570 -8.99 -9.31 -21.64
C PHE A 570 -7.76 -9.03 -20.76
N ASN A 571 -6.68 -8.54 -21.36
CA ASN A 571 -5.46 -8.06 -20.69
C ASN A 571 -4.58 -7.25 -21.68
N LEU A 572 -3.38 -6.83 -21.29
CA LEU A 572 -2.50 -6.01 -22.14
C LEU A 572 -2.17 -6.65 -23.50
N TYR A 573 -2.08 -7.99 -23.58
CA TYR A 573 -1.82 -8.75 -24.81
C TYR A 573 -3.07 -9.06 -25.63
N ASN A 574 -4.25 -9.02 -25.01
CA ASN A 574 -5.52 -9.39 -25.62
C ASN A 574 -6.58 -8.33 -25.31
N ARG A 575 -6.56 -7.24 -26.06
CA ARG A 575 -7.38 -6.04 -25.78
C ARG A 575 -8.81 -6.14 -26.29
N LYS A 576 -9.11 -7.11 -27.16
CA LYS A 576 -10.45 -7.35 -27.69
C LYS A 576 -11.07 -6.10 -28.33
N THR A 577 -10.27 -5.25 -28.99
CA THR A 577 -10.69 -3.93 -29.49
C THR A 577 -11.99 -3.98 -30.28
N LYS A 578 -12.09 -4.92 -31.25
CA LYS A 578 -13.28 -5.08 -32.10
C LYS A 578 -14.52 -5.54 -31.32
N LEU A 579 -14.33 -6.45 -30.36
CA LEU A 579 -15.43 -6.94 -29.53
C LEU A 579 -15.93 -5.86 -28.57
N ARG A 580 -15.02 -5.11 -27.94
CA ARG A 580 -15.40 -3.97 -27.07
C ARG A 580 -16.13 -2.89 -27.87
N GLN A 581 -15.65 -2.55 -29.07
CA GLN A 581 -16.33 -1.60 -29.93
C GLN A 581 -17.74 -2.07 -30.28
N PHE A 582 -17.90 -3.35 -30.64
CA PHE A 582 -19.22 -3.94 -30.87
C PHE A 582 -20.12 -3.85 -29.64
N CYS A 583 -19.60 -4.10 -28.43
CA CYS A 583 -20.37 -3.97 -27.20
C CYS A 583 -20.83 -2.52 -27.00
N LYS A 584 -19.92 -1.55 -27.15
CA LYS A 584 -20.21 -0.12 -27.06
C LYS A 584 -21.29 0.32 -28.06
N ASP A 585 -21.16 -0.08 -29.32
CA ASP A 585 -22.10 0.28 -30.40
C ASP A 585 -23.52 -0.26 -30.16
N ASN A 586 -23.67 -1.28 -29.32
CA ASN A 586 -24.95 -1.92 -29.00
C ASN A 586 -25.41 -1.67 -27.55
N GLY A 587 -24.76 -0.76 -26.81
CA GLY A 587 -25.12 -0.46 -25.42
C GLY A 587 -24.88 -1.63 -24.44
N ILE A 588 -23.92 -2.50 -24.75
CA ILE A 588 -23.57 -3.69 -23.96
C ILE A 588 -22.33 -3.37 -23.13
N ALA A 589 -22.36 -3.65 -21.83
CA ALA A 589 -21.19 -3.51 -20.98
C ALA A 589 -20.20 -4.66 -21.22
N PHE A 590 -18.90 -4.35 -21.20
CA PHE A 590 -17.85 -5.34 -21.37
C PHE A 590 -17.20 -5.67 -20.03
N MET A 591 -17.20 -6.96 -19.66
CA MET A 591 -16.58 -7.45 -18.42
C MET A 591 -15.36 -8.33 -18.74
N ALA A 592 -14.24 -8.07 -18.08
CA ALA A 592 -13.01 -8.81 -18.28
C ALA A 592 -12.85 -9.98 -17.31
N HIS A 593 -12.39 -11.11 -17.84
CA HIS A 593 -11.68 -12.13 -17.05
C HIS A 593 -10.23 -12.26 -17.53
N GLY A 594 -9.35 -12.72 -16.64
CA GLY A 594 -7.94 -12.95 -16.99
C GLY A 594 -7.11 -11.68 -17.15
N LEU A 595 -7.52 -10.57 -16.53
CA LEU A 595 -6.82 -9.27 -16.53
C LEU A 595 -5.35 -9.40 -16.14
N MET A 596 -5.08 -10.19 -15.10
CA MET A 596 -3.73 -10.42 -14.60
C MET A 596 -2.89 -11.31 -15.51
N GLY A 597 -3.40 -11.82 -16.63
CA GLY A 597 -2.62 -12.65 -17.56
C GLY A 597 -2.12 -13.96 -16.94
N VAL A 598 -2.88 -14.55 -16.02
CA VAL A 598 -2.51 -15.82 -15.39
C VAL A 598 -2.52 -16.95 -16.42
N LEU A 599 -1.39 -17.63 -16.53
CA LEU A 599 -1.17 -18.84 -17.31
C LEU A 599 -0.99 -20.02 -16.37
N GLU A 600 -1.56 -21.16 -16.74
CA GLU A 600 -1.30 -22.44 -16.07
C GLU A 600 -0.17 -23.13 -16.85
N THR A 601 0.93 -23.43 -16.17
CA THR A 601 2.09 -24.09 -16.76
C THR A 601 1.85 -25.60 -16.87
N GLU A 602 2.65 -26.29 -17.70
CA GLU A 602 2.59 -27.75 -17.84
C GLU A 602 2.79 -28.50 -16.51
N ASN A 603 3.45 -27.87 -15.54
CA ASN A 603 3.68 -28.42 -14.21
C ASN A 603 2.55 -28.11 -13.21
N GLY A 604 1.46 -27.48 -13.66
CA GLY A 604 0.33 -27.09 -12.81
C GLY A 604 0.58 -25.85 -11.94
N THR A 605 1.65 -25.10 -12.18
CA THR A 605 1.87 -23.81 -11.50
C THR A 605 1.11 -22.71 -12.22
N ARG A 606 0.62 -21.73 -11.47
CA ARG A 606 -0.02 -20.53 -12.03
C ARG A 606 0.97 -19.38 -11.99
N GLU A 607 1.31 -18.83 -13.14
CA GLU A 607 2.22 -17.69 -13.28
C GLU A 607 1.53 -16.56 -14.03
N SER A 608 1.90 -15.32 -13.69
CA SER A 608 1.43 -14.14 -14.41
C SER A 608 2.64 -13.37 -14.93
N PRO A 609 2.95 -13.49 -16.24
CA PRO A 609 4.00 -12.70 -16.86
C PRO A 609 3.74 -11.19 -16.80
N LEU A 610 2.46 -10.76 -16.70
CA LEU A 610 2.10 -9.36 -16.61
C LEU A 610 2.45 -8.76 -15.25
N LEU A 611 2.21 -9.49 -14.15
CA LEU A 611 2.49 -9.00 -12.80
C LEU A 611 3.99 -8.87 -12.51
N SER A 612 4.84 -9.58 -13.26
CA SER A 612 6.30 -9.50 -13.18
C SER A 612 6.94 -8.72 -14.32
N HIS A 613 6.15 -8.12 -15.22
CA HIS A 613 6.69 -7.45 -16.40
C HIS A 613 7.37 -6.12 -16.03
N PRO A 614 8.62 -5.85 -16.43
CA PRO A 614 9.35 -4.64 -16.04
C PRO A 614 8.63 -3.33 -16.40
N LYS A 615 7.87 -3.31 -17.49
CA LYS A 615 7.09 -2.12 -17.90
C LYS A 615 5.87 -1.86 -17.01
N VAL A 616 5.19 -2.92 -16.58
CA VAL A 616 4.06 -2.81 -15.63
C VAL A 616 4.59 -2.38 -14.26
N ASP A 617 5.73 -2.94 -13.85
CA ASP A 617 6.43 -2.55 -12.62
C ASP A 617 6.82 -1.06 -12.63
N LEU A 618 7.42 -0.56 -13.72
CA LEU A 618 7.76 0.86 -13.87
C LEU A 618 6.53 1.78 -13.81
N ALA A 619 5.42 1.40 -14.46
CA ALA A 619 4.17 2.13 -14.38
C ALA A 619 3.61 2.13 -12.94
N ALA A 620 3.62 0.97 -12.27
CA ALA A 620 3.14 0.86 -10.89
C ALA A 620 3.98 1.71 -9.91
N LYS A 621 5.31 1.76 -10.09
CA LYS A 621 6.22 2.58 -9.29
C LYS A 621 5.93 4.07 -9.38
N LYS A 622 5.59 4.57 -10.58
CA LYS A 622 5.22 5.98 -10.80
C LYS A 622 4.07 6.40 -9.88
N TYR A 623 3.10 5.52 -9.66
CA TYR A 623 1.93 5.76 -8.81
C TYR A 623 2.03 5.13 -7.42
N ARG A 624 3.21 4.65 -7.01
CA ARG A 624 3.46 4.02 -5.70
C ARG A 624 2.41 2.94 -5.36
N THR A 625 2.11 2.11 -6.35
CA THR A 625 1.09 1.06 -6.26
C THR A 625 1.64 -0.29 -6.74
N THR A 626 0.80 -1.31 -6.80
CA THR A 626 1.19 -2.66 -7.25
C THR A 626 0.93 -2.87 -8.75
N PRO A 627 1.66 -3.79 -9.41
CA PRO A 627 1.36 -4.21 -10.78
C PRO A 627 -0.11 -4.66 -10.99
N GLY A 628 -0.74 -5.28 -10.00
CA GLY A 628 -2.14 -5.67 -10.08
C GLY A 628 -3.08 -4.47 -10.11
N THR A 629 -2.88 -3.53 -9.17
CA THR A 629 -3.68 -2.30 -9.07
C THR A 629 -3.57 -1.45 -10.32
N ILE A 630 -2.38 -1.29 -10.89
CA ILE A 630 -2.20 -0.47 -12.10
C ILE A 630 -2.90 -1.09 -13.33
N LEU A 631 -2.90 -2.43 -13.44
CA LEU A 631 -3.64 -3.14 -14.50
C LEU A 631 -5.16 -2.98 -14.34
N ILE A 632 -5.66 -3.00 -13.10
CA ILE A 632 -7.07 -2.73 -12.79
C ILE A 632 -7.43 -1.32 -13.22
N ARG A 633 -6.65 -0.31 -12.80
CA ARG A 633 -6.92 1.08 -13.19
C ARG A 633 -6.92 1.24 -14.71
N TRP A 634 -5.92 0.67 -15.38
CA TRP A 634 -5.86 0.70 -16.85
C TRP A 634 -7.10 0.08 -17.52
N ALA A 635 -7.65 -1.00 -16.98
CA ALA A 635 -8.88 -1.58 -17.52
C ALA A 635 -10.08 -0.65 -17.30
N LEU A 636 -10.19 -0.05 -16.12
CA LEU A 636 -11.26 0.89 -15.78
C LEU A 636 -11.28 2.12 -16.70
N GLU A 637 -10.11 2.69 -17.04
CA GLU A 637 -9.97 3.78 -18.03
C GLU A 637 -10.51 3.43 -19.42
N GLN A 638 -10.64 2.15 -19.70
CA GLN A 638 -11.10 1.63 -20.98
C GLN A 638 -12.58 1.24 -20.96
N ASP A 639 -13.31 1.62 -19.91
CA ASP A 639 -14.71 1.25 -19.68
C ASP A 639 -14.88 -0.28 -19.64
N VAL A 640 -13.93 -0.97 -18.98
CA VAL A 640 -13.93 -2.43 -18.81
C VAL A 640 -14.19 -2.78 -17.34
N ILE A 641 -15.29 -3.49 -17.10
CA ILE A 641 -15.65 -3.98 -15.77
C ILE A 641 -14.74 -5.15 -15.39
N VAL A 642 -14.19 -5.16 -14.18
CA VAL A 642 -13.20 -6.15 -13.73
C VAL A 642 -13.54 -6.71 -12.36
N ALA A 643 -13.36 -8.03 -12.17
CA ALA A 643 -13.54 -8.68 -10.87
C ALA A 643 -12.40 -9.66 -10.56
N PRO A 644 -11.16 -9.16 -10.34
CA PRO A 644 -10.01 -10.04 -10.13
C PRO A 644 -10.13 -10.78 -8.78
N PRO A 645 -9.92 -12.11 -8.74
CA PRO A 645 -9.86 -12.85 -7.48
C PRO A 645 -8.51 -12.63 -6.78
N SER A 646 -8.51 -12.70 -5.45
CA SER A 646 -7.29 -12.74 -4.65
C SER A 646 -7.54 -13.40 -3.30
N THR A 647 -6.63 -14.27 -2.87
CA THR A 647 -6.61 -14.81 -1.50
C THR A 647 -5.72 -13.99 -0.55
N ASN A 648 -5.00 -12.99 -1.07
CA ASN A 648 -4.14 -12.11 -0.28
C ASN A 648 -4.92 -10.83 0.06
N VAL A 649 -5.14 -10.58 1.35
CA VAL A 649 -5.95 -9.45 1.86
C VAL A 649 -5.36 -8.09 1.48
N ASP A 650 -4.03 -7.94 1.48
CA ASP A 650 -3.37 -6.71 1.04
C ASP A 650 -3.65 -6.45 -0.44
N HIS A 651 -3.56 -7.47 -1.30
CA HIS A 651 -3.87 -7.31 -2.71
C HIS A 651 -5.33 -6.91 -2.95
N ILE A 652 -6.27 -7.47 -2.17
CA ILE A 652 -7.69 -7.08 -2.27
C ILE A 652 -7.84 -5.59 -1.96
N ALA A 653 -7.18 -5.15 -0.91
CA ALA A 653 -7.26 -3.79 -0.43
C ALA A 653 -6.53 -2.80 -1.37
N PHE A 654 -5.36 -3.16 -1.90
CA PHE A 654 -4.67 -2.38 -2.95
C PHE A 654 -5.46 -2.34 -4.26
N ASN A 655 -6.14 -3.42 -4.64
CA ASN A 655 -6.93 -3.45 -5.86
C ASN A 655 -8.08 -2.44 -5.79
N ARG A 656 -8.69 -2.25 -4.62
CA ARG A 656 -9.73 -1.22 -4.39
C ARG A 656 -9.19 0.19 -4.64
N HIS A 657 -7.92 0.44 -4.30
CA HIS A 657 -7.29 1.74 -4.49
C HIS A 657 -7.17 2.16 -5.97
N ALA A 658 -7.38 1.23 -6.92
CA ALA A 658 -7.39 1.54 -8.34
C ALA A 658 -8.40 2.63 -8.74
N PHE A 659 -9.49 2.85 -7.98
CA PHE A 659 -10.43 3.94 -8.29
C PHE A 659 -9.87 5.34 -8.06
N MET A 660 -8.91 5.48 -7.14
CA MET A 660 -8.34 6.77 -6.75
C MET A 660 -7.08 7.13 -7.56
N LEU A 661 -6.60 6.23 -8.40
CA LEU A 661 -5.46 6.51 -9.27
C LEU A 661 -5.95 7.28 -10.50
N ASP A 662 -5.44 8.48 -10.73
CA ASP A 662 -5.50 9.11 -12.04
C ASP A 662 -4.24 8.75 -12.80
N ILE A 663 -4.35 7.83 -13.77
CA ILE A 663 -3.19 7.42 -14.57
C ILE A 663 -3.07 8.23 -15.87
N ALA A 664 -4.03 9.11 -16.16
CA ALA A 664 -4.02 9.99 -17.32
C ALA A 664 -3.10 11.19 -17.15
N ASP A 665 -2.73 11.53 -15.90
CA ASP A 665 -1.80 12.61 -15.56
C ASP A 665 -0.38 12.41 -16.14
N SER A 666 -0.03 11.17 -16.51
CA SER A 666 1.28 10.80 -17.02
C SER A 666 1.15 9.89 -18.25
N PRO A 667 1.11 10.47 -19.47
CA PRO A 667 1.09 9.73 -20.73
C PRO A 667 2.17 8.65 -20.83
N TRP A 668 3.37 8.94 -20.32
CA TRP A 668 4.48 7.98 -20.26
C TRP A 668 4.11 6.66 -19.55
N ALA A 669 3.32 6.72 -18.48
CA ALA A 669 2.92 5.52 -17.74
C ALA A 669 1.86 4.72 -18.50
N ILE A 670 0.97 5.41 -19.23
CA ILE A 670 0.02 4.77 -20.15
C ILE A 670 0.77 4.08 -21.29
N ASP A 671 1.80 4.71 -21.85
CA ASP A 671 2.62 4.13 -22.91
C ASP A 671 3.29 2.85 -22.43
N MET A 672 3.81 2.83 -21.19
CA MET A 672 4.36 1.61 -20.57
C MET A 672 3.37 0.45 -20.54
N LEU A 673 2.07 0.71 -20.43
CA LEU A 673 1.01 -0.31 -20.40
C LEU A 673 0.43 -0.61 -21.79
N THR A 674 0.64 0.25 -22.78
CA THR A 674 0.00 0.17 -24.09
C THR A 674 0.99 -0.06 -25.23
N GLU A 675 1.88 0.87 -25.54
CA GLU A 675 2.73 0.81 -26.73
C GLU A 675 3.68 -0.41 -26.74
N TYR A 676 4.13 -0.84 -25.56
CA TYR A 676 5.08 -1.95 -25.43
C TYR A 676 4.45 -3.35 -25.42
N PHE A 677 3.13 -3.43 -25.58
CA PHE A 677 2.40 -4.70 -25.58
C PHE A 677 1.75 -4.92 -26.96
N PRO A 678 2.39 -5.69 -27.87
CA PRO A 678 1.75 -6.07 -29.12
C PRO A 678 0.49 -6.87 -28.78
N HIS A 679 -0.66 -6.43 -29.29
CA HIS A 679 -1.95 -7.04 -28.98
C HIS A 679 -2.57 -7.66 -30.23
N VAL A 680 -3.32 -8.73 -30.00
CA VAL A 680 -4.14 -9.38 -31.02
C VAL A 680 -5.58 -8.91 -30.84
N ASP A 681 -6.21 -8.44 -31.92
CA ASP A 681 -7.60 -7.99 -31.95
C ASP A 681 -8.63 -9.13 -31.92
#